data_AF-A0A4P9UML5-F1
#
_entry.id   AF-A0A4P9UML5-F1
#
_cell.length_a   1.000
_cell.length_b   1.000
_cell.length_c   1.000
_cell.angle_alpha   90.00
_cell.angle_beta   90.00
_cell.angle_gamma   90.00
#
_symmetry.space_group_name_H-M   'P 1'
#
loop_
_entity.id
_entity.type
_entity.pdbx_description
1 polymer ?
#
loop_
_entity_poly.entity_id
_entity_poly.type
_entity_poly.pdbx_seq_one_letter_code
_entity_poly.pdbx_strand_id
1 'polypeptide(L)'
;MNKKLLIGATLYTLFVVYGSLVPLDYRPMPFDVALEKFRNIRYLNLGIESRADWVANILLYIPLAYLWAAGFGGQFRGYTRLLVAVPVLLFCWVLAVSVEFAQLFFPPRTVSINDLIAEAMGSAMGVGLWLFSGDYFRRLSRHLSLGNFLSIKAAIIFYIAFYFALSFFPFDFVISHQELDTRLTSRSHSLFMSIDTCRADGIRCLVKLGAEIVVLIPLGVLLCLLPYISHPKLVCILTGFFIGLFVETGQLFLASGVSQGISVLTRMTGLGLGAVVFAFFSKHDKDYWIAWLKPTMLTLLPVHVFLVAALNGWTGGNWIGLEKAFEKLETIRFLPFYYFYYTTESLAMVSLLSNIGMYFPIGLAFWLWNYADSKPDRFHWCLVGLTAAVFATLIETGKLFLAPKHPDPTDVLIAFASAALVYELLNHAMRWFADGTIKQGRGLSIAEAFHDHDNPISEDNPIRSSTTVKPEEIDKRWRLFSGILALIIGWALLNYPFGAPFLSALLIAYAVLLFRYPHAWLFLLPAMLPVLDFAPWTGRFFFDEFDLVVMTTLAVYYWQKSSIRSSRQFSGTVKLCLGLFALIYLISVYRGLFPLQDIDINAFSNYYSRYNSLRVGKGVIWAFFLLPLLKQTLQQYPKAKQYFGYGALLGLIGVIGVSIWERFLFSGLFNFESDYRITAMFSTMHTGGGHIDAYLVLALPFIAMLFLYSPRRLMGGMAGFGIFAAGLYVLMVTFSRGPYLAFAVAFIVFLISLLFAVNAKHLRTNRKSIPLLSVVLLVPVMAIPVFQGGFIQERFKRIDQDLDVRLQHWQAILDMRDDDVMTTLFGMGVGSYPRTYFWWHRGIGMPATYKIQSDDGNRYLRLGSGGALYLDQRVAIEPDTEYRLSADLRSESGRGAITLPICEKSLLYSFRCVWSTLRIDSEPGTWSRAEKILNTKYVGSSLGKTAGELSRRPVKLGVYNNSQGNVIDIDNISLIDSNDKNLLSNGDFSEGTDYWFFTIDNHQALNIDNFWVHLLFDLGWFGTTAFIILLIYVCYRQLKALSKGDYYAAILLSSISGFVVVGTVGSPFEAPRLSLLFFLIVFFALSENKKLPLRKRTPEFQQSPI
;
A
#
# COMPACT_ATOMS: atom_id res chain seq x y z
N MET A 1 -17.24 -33.50 16.85
CA MET A 1 -17.44 -32.35 17.76
C MET A 1 -16.31 -32.26 18.79
N ASN A 2 -15.86 -31.06 19.16
CA ASN A 2 -14.85 -30.85 20.19
C ASN A 2 -15.49 -30.38 21.50
N LYS A 3 -15.56 -31.26 22.51
CA LYS A 3 -16.27 -31.01 23.79
C LYS A 3 -15.80 -29.73 24.51
N LYS A 4 -14.49 -29.45 24.52
CA LYS A 4 -13.94 -28.25 25.19
C LYS A 4 -14.40 -26.95 24.53
N LEU A 5 -14.44 -26.92 23.19
CA LEU A 5 -14.89 -25.74 22.44
C LEU A 5 -16.39 -25.52 22.57
N LEU A 6 -17.18 -26.60 22.67
CA LEU A 6 -18.62 -26.51 22.89
C LEU A 6 -18.94 -25.98 24.29
N ILE A 7 -18.24 -26.45 25.34
CA ILE A 7 -18.37 -25.88 26.68
C ILE A 7 -18.02 -24.39 26.67
N GLY A 8 -16.92 -24.02 26.00
CA GLY A 8 -16.55 -22.62 25.82
C GLY A 8 -17.61 -21.81 25.07
N ALA A 9 -18.17 -22.35 23.99
CA ALA A 9 -19.25 -21.71 23.23
C ALA A 9 -20.50 -21.50 24.10
N THR A 10 -20.90 -22.50 24.90
CA THR A 10 -22.05 -22.41 25.80
C THR A 10 -21.83 -21.37 26.90
N LEU A 11 -20.67 -21.39 27.57
CA LEU A 11 -20.32 -20.38 28.59
C LEU A 11 -20.31 -18.98 27.99
N TYR A 12 -19.80 -18.83 26.78
CA TYR A 12 -19.77 -17.55 26.08
C TYR A 12 -21.17 -17.11 25.65
N THR A 13 -22.04 -18.02 25.20
CA THR A 13 -23.47 -17.72 24.96
C THR A 13 -24.16 -17.22 26.22
N LEU A 14 -23.93 -17.87 27.36
CA LEU A 14 -24.47 -17.40 28.65
C LEU A 14 -23.94 -16.02 29.03
N PHE A 15 -22.66 -15.76 28.78
CA PHE A 15 -22.05 -14.45 28.99
C PHE A 15 -22.67 -13.37 28.09
N VAL A 16 -22.88 -13.64 26.80
CA VAL A 16 -23.55 -12.71 25.87
C VAL A 16 -24.97 -12.41 26.35
N VAL A 17 -25.77 -13.44 26.65
CA VAL A 17 -27.15 -13.25 27.14
C VAL A 17 -27.17 -12.45 28.45
N TYR A 18 -26.31 -12.80 29.41
CA TYR A 18 -26.22 -12.08 30.67
C TYR A 18 -25.80 -10.61 30.46
N GLY A 19 -24.70 -10.39 29.74
CA GLY A 19 -24.14 -9.06 29.48
C GLY A 19 -25.08 -8.14 28.73
N SER A 20 -25.93 -8.68 27.85
CA SER A 20 -26.96 -7.93 27.12
C SER A 20 -28.20 -7.60 27.97
N LEU A 21 -28.40 -8.27 29.12
CA LEU A 21 -29.59 -8.08 29.98
C LEU A 21 -29.31 -7.35 31.31
N VAL A 22 -28.05 -7.27 31.77
CA VAL A 22 -27.65 -6.41 32.92
C VAL A 22 -28.14 -4.97 32.67
N PRO A 23 -28.78 -4.25 33.62
CA PRO A 23 -28.82 -4.46 35.06
C PRO A 23 -29.84 -5.47 35.59
N LEU A 24 -30.54 -6.23 34.73
CA LEU A 24 -31.57 -7.21 35.12
C LEU A 24 -32.80 -6.62 35.81
N ASP A 25 -33.12 -5.35 35.52
CA ASP A 25 -34.32 -4.67 36.02
C ASP A 25 -35.56 -5.08 35.21
N TYR A 26 -36.08 -6.30 35.48
CA TYR A 26 -37.23 -6.84 34.77
C TYR A 26 -38.51 -6.02 35.03
N ARG A 27 -39.15 -5.56 33.96
CA ARG A 27 -40.48 -4.96 33.98
C ARG A 27 -41.42 -5.76 33.08
N PRO A 28 -42.49 -6.37 33.63
CA PRO A 28 -43.41 -7.16 32.83
C PRO A 28 -44.11 -6.29 31.79
N MET A 29 -44.15 -6.78 30.54
CA MET A 29 -44.84 -6.15 29.42
C MET A 29 -45.71 -7.20 28.72
N PRO A 30 -46.95 -6.87 28.32
CA PRO A 30 -47.74 -7.76 27.47
C PRO A 30 -47.01 -8.09 26.16
N PHE A 31 -47.11 -9.34 25.70
CA PHE A 31 -46.35 -9.82 24.53
C PHE A 31 -46.74 -9.11 23.23
N ASP A 32 -48.01 -8.79 23.06
CA ASP A 32 -48.55 -7.99 21.96
C ASP A 32 -47.91 -6.60 21.89
N VAL A 33 -47.80 -5.93 23.03
CA VAL A 33 -47.14 -4.61 23.14
C VAL A 33 -45.65 -4.71 22.87
N ALA A 34 -44.98 -5.76 23.38
CA ALA A 34 -43.56 -5.99 23.11
C ALA A 34 -43.31 -6.24 21.61
N LEU A 35 -44.16 -7.04 20.96
CA LEU A 35 -44.07 -7.33 19.53
C LEU A 35 -44.30 -6.08 18.67
N GLU A 36 -45.27 -5.24 19.04
CA GLU A 36 -45.51 -3.97 18.35
C GLU A 36 -44.32 -3.01 18.49
N LYS A 37 -43.75 -2.89 19.69
CA LYS A 37 -42.54 -2.09 19.92
C LYS A 37 -41.36 -2.61 19.12
N PHE A 38 -41.15 -3.93 19.11
CA PHE A 38 -40.05 -4.55 18.36
C PHE A 38 -40.19 -4.37 16.84
N ARG A 39 -41.41 -4.38 16.30
CA ARG A 39 -41.65 -4.09 14.86
C ARG A 39 -41.30 -2.65 14.47
N ASN A 40 -41.33 -1.73 15.42
CA ASN A 40 -41.13 -0.29 15.20
C ASN A 40 -39.79 0.22 15.76
N ILE A 41 -38.79 -0.67 15.94
CA ILE A 41 -37.45 -0.28 16.39
C ILE A 41 -36.77 0.63 15.36
N ARG A 42 -36.00 1.61 15.83
CA ARG A 42 -35.43 2.65 14.97
C ARG A 42 -33.98 2.34 14.60
N TYR A 43 -33.57 2.84 13.44
CA TYR A 43 -32.15 3.02 13.12
C TYR A 43 -31.67 4.30 13.80
N LEU A 44 -30.71 4.21 14.71
CA LEU A 44 -30.24 5.33 15.54
C LEU A 44 -29.07 6.05 14.84
N ASN A 45 -29.19 7.35 14.60
CA ASN A 45 -28.11 8.20 14.07
C ASN A 45 -27.39 8.91 15.23
N LEU A 46 -26.48 8.20 15.91
CA LEU A 46 -25.83 8.68 17.13
C LEU A 46 -24.31 8.82 16.95
N GLY A 47 -23.85 9.68 16.03
CA GLY A 47 -22.47 10.20 15.99
C GLY A 47 -21.32 9.18 16.20
N ILE A 48 -20.29 9.58 16.97
CA ILE A 48 -19.09 8.77 17.27
C ILE A 48 -19.39 7.71 18.35
N GLU A 49 -20.26 8.01 19.32
CA GLU A 49 -20.60 7.09 20.43
C GLU A 49 -21.32 5.82 19.92
N SER A 50 -22.18 5.92 18.91
CA SER A 50 -22.80 4.75 18.27
C SER A 50 -21.81 3.81 17.60
N ARG A 51 -20.59 4.27 17.24
CA ARG A 51 -19.60 3.43 16.57
C ARG A 51 -18.89 2.51 17.56
N ALA A 52 -18.58 3.00 18.75
CA ALA A 52 -18.00 2.18 19.81
C ALA A 52 -18.96 1.04 20.19
N ASP A 53 -20.24 1.35 20.30
CA ASP A 53 -21.32 0.38 20.56
C ASP A 53 -21.47 -0.65 19.43
N TRP A 54 -21.51 -0.19 18.16
CA TRP A 54 -21.48 -1.07 16.98
C TRP A 54 -20.30 -2.04 17.00
N VAL A 55 -19.10 -1.52 17.24
CA VAL A 55 -17.90 -2.35 17.25
C VAL A 55 -17.93 -3.32 18.42
N ALA A 56 -18.39 -2.90 19.61
CA ALA A 56 -18.56 -3.77 20.74
C ALA A 56 -19.49 -4.96 20.42
N ASN A 57 -20.65 -4.70 19.78
CA ASN A 57 -21.61 -5.73 19.38
C ASN A 57 -21.06 -6.68 18.29
N ILE A 58 -20.33 -6.15 17.30
CA ILE A 58 -19.60 -6.98 16.32
C ILE A 58 -18.57 -7.87 17.02
N LEU A 59 -17.73 -7.29 17.88
CA LEU A 59 -16.66 -8.00 18.59
C LEU A 59 -17.20 -9.02 19.59
N LEU A 60 -18.39 -8.80 20.13
CA LEU A 60 -19.07 -9.74 21.00
C LEU A 60 -19.52 -11.00 20.24
N TYR A 61 -20.03 -10.85 19.01
CA TYR A 61 -20.55 -12.01 18.24
C TYR A 61 -19.49 -12.76 17.42
N ILE A 62 -18.33 -12.16 17.12
CA ILE A 62 -17.23 -12.84 16.40
C ILE A 62 -16.76 -14.11 17.15
N PRO A 63 -16.36 -14.04 18.45
CA PRO A 63 -15.92 -15.21 19.20
C PRO A 63 -17.04 -16.23 19.37
N LEU A 64 -18.28 -15.78 19.59
CA LEU A 64 -19.45 -16.65 19.73
C LEU A 64 -19.63 -17.53 18.49
N ALA A 65 -19.75 -16.92 17.31
CA ALA A 65 -19.96 -17.63 16.07
C ALA A 65 -18.75 -18.49 15.68
N TYR A 66 -17.53 -18.01 15.93
CA TYR A 66 -16.31 -18.78 15.72
C TYR A 66 -16.26 -20.05 16.59
N LEU A 67 -16.58 -19.94 17.88
CA LEU A 67 -16.53 -21.08 18.82
C LEU A 67 -17.57 -22.15 18.46
N TRP A 68 -18.80 -21.74 18.13
CA TRP A 68 -19.84 -22.66 17.66
C TRP A 68 -19.44 -23.33 16.34
N ALA A 69 -18.95 -22.57 15.37
CA ALA A 69 -18.48 -23.09 14.08
C ALA A 69 -17.28 -24.04 14.25
N ALA A 70 -16.34 -23.74 15.13
CA ALA A 70 -15.19 -24.58 15.43
C ALA A 70 -15.57 -25.85 16.21
N GLY A 71 -16.53 -25.76 17.14
CA GLY A 71 -17.02 -26.86 17.97
C GLY A 71 -17.67 -27.97 17.16
N PHE A 72 -18.54 -27.60 16.22
CA PHE A 72 -19.20 -28.53 15.29
C PHE A 72 -18.37 -28.83 14.04
N GLY A 73 -17.75 -27.80 13.44
CA GLY A 73 -17.04 -27.88 12.16
C GLY A 73 -15.66 -28.51 12.21
N GLY A 74 -15.11 -28.76 13.41
CA GLY A 74 -13.74 -29.23 13.60
C GLY A 74 -13.38 -30.59 12.96
N GLN A 75 -14.33 -31.38 12.49
CA GLN A 75 -14.02 -32.65 11.80
C GLN A 75 -14.17 -32.56 10.27
N PHE A 76 -14.80 -31.51 9.76
CA PHE A 76 -15.13 -31.35 8.34
C PHE A 76 -14.04 -30.59 7.57
N ARG A 77 -13.86 -30.93 6.28
CA ARG A 77 -12.83 -30.36 5.37
C ARG A 77 -13.46 -29.90 4.05
N GLY A 78 -12.95 -28.81 3.49
CA GLY A 78 -13.41 -28.27 2.20
C GLY A 78 -14.87 -27.78 2.27
N TYR A 79 -15.63 -28.00 1.19
CA TYR A 79 -17.03 -27.55 1.05
C TYR A 79 -17.98 -28.07 2.13
N THR A 80 -17.67 -29.21 2.76
CA THR A 80 -18.49 -29.75 3.88
C THR A 80 -18.51 -28.85 5.11
N ARG A 81 -17.61 -27.87 5.24
CA ARG A 81 -17.69 -26.84 6.29
C ARG A 81 -18.84 -25.87 6.10
N LEU A 82 -19.25 -25.62 4.85
CA LEU A 82 -20.37 -24.73 4.56
C LEU A 82 -21.69 -25.30 5.10
N LEU A 83 -21.83 -26.63 5.10
CA LEU A 83 -23.01 -27.31 5.66
C LEU A 83 -23.18 -27.10 7.17
N VAL A 84 -22.09 -26.89 7.91
CA VAL A 84 -22.12 -26.58 9.35
C VAL A 84 -22.20 -25.06 9.60
N ALA A 85 -21.61 -24.26 8.72
CA ALA A 85 -21.59 -22.81 8.83
C ALA A 85 -22.98 -22.18 8.77
N VAL A 86 -23.85 -22.66 7.87
CA VAL A 86 -25.22 -22.13 7.71
C VAL A 86 -26.05 -22.28 8.99
N PRO A 87 -26.22 -23.46 9.60
CA PRO A 87 -26.99 -23.60 10.83
C PRO A 87 -26.38 -22.87 12.03
N VAL A 88 -25.05 -22.74 12.12
CA VAL A 88 -24.41 -21.93 13.17
C VAL A 88 -24.71 -20.45 13.00
N LEU A 89 -24.66 -19.93 11.76
CA LEU A 89 -24.97 -18.54 11.46
C LEU A 89 -26.44 -18.24 11.80
N LEU A 90 -27.36 -19.12 11.37
CA LEU A 90 -28.78 -19.01 11.70
C LEU A 90 -29.01 -19.04 13.21
N PHE A 91 -28.34 -19.92 13.95
CA PHE A 91 -28.42 -19.96 15.41
C PHE A 91 -27.98 -18.63 16.04
N CYS A 92 -26.87 -18.05 15.59
CA CYS A 92 -26.38 -16.77 16.14
C CYS A 92 -27.33 -15.61 15.81
N TRP A 93 -27.93 -15.59 14.61
CA TRP A 93 -28.93 -14.58 14.25
C TRP A 93 -30.23 -14.72 15.03
N VAL A 94 -30.70 -15.95 15.26
CA VAL A 94 -31.87 -16.20 16.10
C VAL A 94 -31.58 -15.77 17.55
N LEU A 95 -30.38 -16.05 18.05
CA LEU A 95 -29.96 -15.62 19.39
C LEU A 95 -29.95 -14.09 19.49
N ALA A 96 -29.33 -13.39 18.54
CA ALA A 96 -29.31 -11.93 18.43
C ALA A 96 -30.73 -11.34 18.54
N VAL A 97 -31.62 -11.75 17.64
CA VAL A 97 -33.02 -11.29 17.63
C VAL A 97 -33.74 -11.62 18.95
N SER A 98 -33.48 -12.80 19.53
CA SER A 98 -34.13 -13.22 20.78
C SER A 98 -33.66 -12.41 21.99
N VAL A 99 -32.36 -12.11 22.08
CA VAL A 99 -31.76 -11.30 23.14
C VAL A 99 -32.23 -9.85 23.04
N GLU A 100 -32.18 -9.30 21.83
CA GLU A 100 -32.65 -7.94 21.54
C GLU A 100 -34.15 -7.77 21.85
N PHE A 101 -34.98 -8.77 21.50
CA PHE A 101 -36.39 -8.77 21.89
C PHE A 101 -36.57 -8.84 23.41
N ALA A 102 -35.76 -9.67 24.09
CA ALA A 102 -35.82 -9.80 25.55
C ALA A 102 -35.45 -8.49 26.26
N GLN A 103 -34.55 -7.67 25.73
CA GLN A 103 -34.16 -6.38 26.30
C GLN A 103 -35.33 -5.39 26.47
N LEU A 104 -36.42 -5.52 25.70
CA LEU A 104 -37.64 -4.71 25.88
C LEU A 104 -38.24 -4.85 27.29
N PHE A 105 -38.00 -5.98 27.95
CA PHE A 105 -38.47 -6.28 29.30
C PHE A 105 -37.48 -5.82 30.39
N PHE A 106 -36.30 -5.28 30.04
CA PHE A 106 -35.24 -4.89 30.97
C PHE A 106 -34.78 -3.43 30.78
N PRO A 107 -35.64 -2.42 31.00
CA PRO A 107 -35.21 -1.02 30.96
C PRO A 107 -34.11 -0.76 32.02
N PRO A 108 -33.07 0.04 31.75
CA PRO A 108 -32.96 1.06 30.70
C PRO A 108 -32.36 0.58 29.37
N ARG A 109 -32.32 -0.74 29.09
CA ARG A 109 -31.82 -1.24 27.80
C ARG A 109 -32.60 -0.66 26.62
N THR A 110 -31.86 -0.25 25.61
CA THR A 110 -32.38 0.29 24.34
C THR A 110 -32.24 -0.74 23.26
N VAL A 111 -33.31 -0.90 22.46
CA VAL A 111 -33.37 -1.87 21.37
C VAL A 111 -33.30 -1.13 20.03
N SER A 112 -32.46 -1.60 19.11
CA SER A 112 -32.20 -0.88 17.86
C SER A 112 -31.93 -1.79 16.64
N ILE A 113 -32.16 -1.24 15.44
CA ILE A 113 -31.78 -1.93 14.18
C ILE A 113 -30.26 -2.02 14.05
N ASN A 114 -29.55 -1.03 14.59
CA ASN A 114 -28.10 -0.92 14.58
C ASN A 114 -27.44 -2.15 15.20
N ASP A 115 -27.93 -2.56 16.38
CA ASP A 115 -27.38 -3.68 17.14
C ASP A 115 -27.59 -5.01 16.41
N LEU A 116 -28.80 -5.25 15.89
CA LEU A 116 -29.09 -6.43 15.08
C LEU A 116 -28.17 -6.55 13.85
N ILE A 117 -27.87 -5.44 13.17
CA ILE A 117 -26.95 -5.44 12.03
C ILE A 117 -25.52 -5.75 12.51
N ALA A 118 -25.06 -5.10 13.58
CA ALA A 118 -23.74 -5.29 14.16
C ALA A 118 -23.52 -6.75 14.62
N GLU A 119 -24.46 -7.33 15.36
CA GLU A 119 -24.43 -8.72 15.83
C GLU A 119 -24.48 -9.72 14.65
N ALA A 120 -25.28 -9.43 13.62
CA ALA A 120 -25.37 -10.26 12.41
C ALA A 120 -24.06 -10.24 11.61
N MET A 121 -23.44 -9.06 11.47
CA MET A 121 -22.12 -8.88 10.84
C MET A 121 -21.03 -9.61 11.63
N GLY A 122 -20.99 -9.43 12.95
CA GLY A 122 -20.06 -10.12 13.84
C GLY A 122 -20.17 -11.64 13.72
N SER A 123 -21.41 -12.15 13.66
CA SER A 123 -21.69 -13.58 13.44
C SER A 123 -21.16 -14.08 12.09
N ALA A 124 -21.42 -13.35 11.01
CA ALA A 124 -20.94 -13.69 9.67
C ALA A 124 -19.41 -13.66 9.57
N MET A 125 -18.76 -12.66 10.20
CA MET A 125 -17.32 -12.56 10.28
C MET A 125 -16.72 -13.70 11.10
N GLY A 126 -17.30 -14.08 12.24
CA GLY A 126 -16.86 -15.21 13.05
C GLY A 126 -16.91 -16.54 12.31
N VAL A 127 -18.01 -16.81 11.59
CA VAL A 127 -18.14 -17.99 10.71
C VAL A 127 -17.14 -17.92 9.55
N GLY A 128 -17.01 -16.77 8.89
CA GLY A 128 -16.06 -16.55 7.81
C GLY A 128 -14.61 -16.82 8.25
N LEU A 129 -14.21 -16.29 9.40
CA LEU A 129 -12.89 -16.53 10.00
C LEU A 129 -12.63 -18.03 10.18
N TRP A 130 -13.62 -18.79 10.65
CA TRP A 130 -13.52 -20.25 10.73
C TRP A 130 -13.39 -20.93 9.36
N LEU A 131 -14.16 -20.51 8.36
CA LEU A 131 -14.13 -21.09 7.01
C LEU A 131 -12.77 -20.87 6.32
N PHE A 132 -12.23 -19.66 6.36
CA PHE A 132 -10.98 -19.31 5.67
C PHE A 132 -9.73 -19.73 6.44
N SER A 133 -9.75 -19.60 7.77
CA SER A 133 -8.53 -19.71 8.60
C SER A 133 -8.64 -20.68 9.77
N GLY A 134 -9.78 -21.36 9.95
CA GLY A 134 -10.04 -22.25 11.07
C GLY A 134 -9.03 -23.38 11.23
N ASP A 135 -8.56 -23.98 10.13
CA ASP A 135 -7.49 -24.99 10.20
C ASP A 135 -6.16 -24.41 10.69
N TYR A 136 -5.84 -23.19 10.25
CA TYR A 136 -4.62 -22.51 10.62
C TYR A 136 -4.62 -22.18 12.12
N PHE A 137 -5.66 -21.49 12.61
CA PHE A 137 -5.80 -21.15 14.02
C PHE A 137 -5.94 -22.36 14.92
N ARG A 138 -6.63 -23.42 14.48
CA ARG A 138 -6.71 -24.67 15.26
C ARG A 138 -5.36 -25.38 15.35
N ARG A 139 -4.59 -25.42 14.27
CA ARG A 139 -3.21 -25.94 14.32
C ARG A 139 -2.36 -25.06 15.23
N LEU A 140 -2.47 -23.74 15.12
CA LEU A 140 -1.74 -22.77 15.94
C LEU A 140 -2.06 -22.94 17.43
N SER A 141 -3.34 -23.07 17.78
CA SER A 141 -3.81 -23.34 19.14
C SER A 141 -3.34 -24.70 19.67
N ARG A 142 -3.33 -25.74 18.85
CA ARG A 142 -2.71 -27.04 19.21
C ARG A 142 -1.21 -26.93 19.40
N HIS A 143 -0.53 -26.08 18.62
CA HIS A 143 0.89 -25.85 18.81
C HIS A 143 1.19 -25.21 20.16
N LEU A 144 0.33 -24.35 20.71
CA LEU A 144 0.54 -23.79 22.06
C LEU A 144 0.67 -24.88 23.13
N SER A 145 -0.02 -26.02 23.00
CA SER A 145 0.07 -27.09 24.00
C SER A 145 1.25 -28.05 23.83
N LEU A 146 2.03 -27.94 22.74
CA LEU A 146 3.07 -28.92 22.39
C LEU A 146 4.46 -28.65 23.01
N GLY A 147 4.66 -27.49 23.65
CA GLY A 147 5.92 -27.14 24.32
C GLY A 147 7.16 -27.11 23.42
N ASN A 148 7.00 -26.84 22.13
CA ASN A 148 8.10 -26.87 21.15
C ASN A 148 8.24 -25.53 20.42
N PHE A 149 9.14 -25.49 19.42
CA PHE A 149 9.36 -24.29 18.61
C PHE A 149 8.07 -23.71 17.95
N LEU A 150 7.13 -24.58 17.57
CA LEU A 150 5.85 -24.15 16.99
C LEU A 150 4.96 -23.47 18.05
N SER A 151 5.10 -23.84 19.33
CA SER A 151 4.43 -23.18 20.46
C SER A 151 4.89 -21.74 20.63
N ILE A 152 6.20 -21.47 20.53
CA ILE A 152 6.75 -20.11 20.62
C ILE A 152 6.24 -19.24 19.47
N LYS A 153 6.25 -19.76 18.23
CA LYS A 153 5.68 -19.05 17.07
C LYS A 153 4.20 -18.73 17.26
N ALA A 154 3.42 -19.70 17.75
CA ALA A 154 2.01 -19.50 18.05
C ALA A 154 1.80 -18.43 19.12
N ALA A 155 2.58 -18.47 20.20
CA ALA A 155 2.51 -17.51 21.30
C ALA A 155 2.80 -16.08 20.81
N ILE A 156 3.84 -15.87 20.00
CA ILE A 156 4.15 -14.55 19.42
C ILE A 156 2.98 -14.00 18.60
N ILE A 157 2.39 -14.83 17.73
CA ILE A 157 1.28 -14.42 16.87
C ILE A 157 0.07 -14.02 17.71
N PHE A 158 -0.33 -14.85 18.68
CA PHE A 158 -1.45 -14.53 19.56
C PHE A 158 -1.17 -13.29 20.43
N TYR A 159 0.07 -13.14 20.91
CA TYR A 159 0.48 -12.00 21.73
C TYR A 159 0.38 -10.69 20.95
N ILE A 160 0.93 -10.63 19.74
CA ILE A 160 0.89 -9.44 18.89
C ILE A 160 -0.56 -9.10 18.51
N ALA A 161 -1.36 -10.10 18.12
CA ALA A 161 -2.75 -9.89 17.77
C ALA A 161 -3.56 -9.34 18.95
N PHE A 162 -3.38 -9.92 20.15
CA PHE A 162 -4.02 -9.45 21.37
C PHE A 162 -3.54 -8.05 21.77
N TYR A 163 -2.24 -7.79 21.68
CA TYR A 163 -1.66 -6.49 21.97
C TYR A 163 -2.22 -5.40 21.06
N PHE A 164 -2.33 -5.64 19.75
CA PHE A 164 -2.94 -4.68 18.82
C PHE A 164 -4.43 -4.51 19.04
N ALA A 165 -5.16 -5.59 19.34
CA ALA A 165 -6.58 -5.49 19.66
C ALA A 165 -6.80 -4.59 20.90
N LEU A 166 -6.00 -4.76 21.96
CA LEU A 166 -6.05 -3.88 23.13
C LEU A 166 -5.58 -2.46 22.82
N SER A 167 -4.54 -2.32 21.98
CA SER A 167 -3.97 -1.02 21.65
C SER A 167 -4.87 -0.17 20.75
N PHE A 168 -5.88 -0.74 20.11
CA PHE A 168 -6.81 0.02 19.26
C PHE A 168 -8.25 0.03 19.75
N PHE A 169 -8.58 -0.70 20.82
CA PHE A 169 -9.88 -0.65 21.46
C PHE A 169 -10.18 0.78 21.97
N PRO A 170 -11.39 1.34 21.77
CA PRO A 170 -12.64 0.71 21.30
C PRO A 170 -12.84 0.69 19.76
N PHE A 171 -11.79 0.97 18.98
CA PHE A 171 -11.79 1.04 17.51
C PHE A 171 -12.72 2.13 16.95
N ASP A 172 -12.82 3.25 17.67
CA ASP A 172 -13.54 4.47 17.28
C ASP A 172 -12.73 5.29 16.26
N PHE A 173 -12.46 4.67 15.11
CA PHE A 173 -11.68 5.31 14.05
C PHE A 173 -12.41 6.52 13.47
N VAL A 174 -11.63 7.58 13.26
CA VAL A 174 -12.01 8.79 12.55
C VAL A 174 -12.19 8.46 11.07
N ILE A 175 -13.39 8.70 10.54
CA ILE A 175 -13.72 8.37 9.14
C ILE A 175 -13.96 9.60 8.25
N SER A 176 -14.09 10.79 8.83
CA SER A 176 -14.29 12.04 8.10
C SER A 176 -13.14 13.02 8.37
N HIS A 177 -12.88 13.90 7.39
CA HIS A 177 -11.86 14.94 7.53
C HIS A 177 -12.20 15.92 8.65
N GLN A 178 -13.48 16.28 8.79
CA GLN A 178 -13.94 17.15 9.86
C GLN A 178 -13.69 16.57 11.26
N GLU A 179 -13.89 15.27 11.44
CA GLU A 179 -13.54 14.57 12.69
C GLU A 179 -12.03 14.59 12.92
N LEU A 180 -11.22 14.39 11.86
CA LEU A 180 -9.75 14.40 11.95
C LEU A 180 -9.21 15.78 12.31
N ASP A 181 -9.76 16.85 11.74
CA ASP A 181 -9.36 18.23 12.05
C ASP A 181 -9.74 18.62 13.47
N THR A 182 -10.96 18.26 13.89
CA THR A 182 -11.39 18.42 15.29
C THR A 182 -10.44 17.67 16.23
N ARG A 183 -9.95 16.50 15.81
CA ARG A 183 -8.93 15.74 16.53
C ARG A 183 -7.58 16.46 16.55
N LEU A 184 -7.04 16.83 15.40
CA LEU A 184 -5.71 17.44 15.27
C LEU A 184 -5.62 18.80 15.97
N THR A 185 -6.73 19.52 16.07
CA THR A 185 -6.84 20.78 16.82
C THR A 185 -7.07 20.59 18.33
N SER A 186 -7.48 19.40 18.77
CA SER A 186 -7.63 19.08 20.19
C SER A 186 -6.27 19.04 20.91
N ARG A 187 -6.19 19.55 22.15
CA ARG A 187 -4.96 19.59 22.99
C ARG A 187 -4.40 18.21 23.39
N SER A 188 -4.96 17.13 22.88
CA SER A 188 -4.62 15.73 23.17
C SER A 188 -3.28 15.27 22.57
N HIS A 189 -2.73 16.03 21.62
CA HIS A 189 -1.59 15.62 20.81
C HIS A 189 -0.35 16.44 21.18
N SER A 190 0.72 15.73 21.49
CA SER A 190 2.03 16.36 21.69
C SER A 190 3.09 15.40 21.19
N LEU A 191 4.02 15.86 20.35
CA LEU A 191 5.16 15.05 19.87
C LEU A 191 6.02 14.56 21.06
N PHE A 192 5.96 15.29 22.17
CA PHE A 192 6.51 14.97 23.47
C PHE A 192 5.44 15.23 24.53
N MET A 193 5.18 14.24 25.39
CA MET A 193 4.22 14.30 26.50
C MET A 193 4.16 15.68 27.19
N SER A 194 2.95 16.23 27.39
CA SER A 194 2.76 17.45 28.17
C SER A 194 3.12 17.22 29.64
N ILE A 195 4.19 17.87 30.10
CA ILE A 195 4.72 17.75 31.47
C ILE A 195 3.66 18.09 32.54
N ASP A 196 2.68 18.93 32.19
CA ASP A 196 1.64 19.40 33.11
C ASP A 196 0.65 18.29 33.54
N THR A 197 0.38 17.30 32.68
CA THR A 197 -0.54 16.19 33.02
C THR A 197 0.08 15.20 34.01
N CYS A 198 1.37 14.90 33.86
CA CYS A 198 2.08 14.06 34.83
C CYS A 198 2.44 14.79 36.13
N ARG A 199 2.42 16.12 36.15
CA ARG A 199 2.61 16.91 37.39
C ARG A 199 1.39 16.84 38.31
N ALA A 200 0.18 16.70 37.76
CA ALA A 200 -1.06 16.62 38.54
C ALA A 200 -1.25 15.26 39.28
N ASP A 201 -0.82 14.15 38.67
CA ASP A 201 -0.92 12.81 39.27
C ASP A 201 0.28 11.92 38.86
N GLY A 202 1.42 12.20 39.49
CA GLY A 202 2.71 11.59 39.13
C GLY A 202 2.76 10.07 39.30
N ILE A 203 2.03 9.51 40.29
CA ILE A 203 1.99 8.06 40.53
C ILE A 203 1.29 7.36 39.37
N ARG A 204 0.11 7.86 38.97
CA ARG A 204 -0.67 7.25 37.89
C ARG A 204 0.05 7.34 36.55
N CYS A 205 0.75 8.44 36.28
CA CYS A 205 1.59 8.60 35.10
C CYS A 205 2.75 7.59 35.06
N LEU A 206 3.49 7.44 36.17
CA LEU A 206 4.60 6.49 36.27
C LEU A 206 4.13 5.04 36.08
N VAL A 207 3.00 4.67 36.70
CA VAL A 207 2.41 3.34 36.56
C VAL A 207 1.97 3.08 35.12
N LYS A 208 1.37 4.06 34.43
CA LYS A 208 0.96 3.91 33.02
C LYS A 208 2.16 3.62 32.12
N LEU A 209 3.21 4.43 32.19
CA LEU A 209 4.43 4.24 31.38
C LEU A 209 5.15 2.93 31.73
N GLY A 210 5.20 2.60 33.03
CA GLY A 210 5.75 1.32 33.50
C GLY A 210 4.97 0.12 32.96
N ALA A 211 3.63 0.19 32.96
CA ALA A 211 2.78 -0.86 32.43
C ALA A 211 3.01 -1.09 30.93
N GLU A 212 3.16 -0.03 30.13
CA GLU A 212 3.49 -0.16 28.69
C GLU A 212 4.81 -0.92 28.46
N ILE A 213 5.83 -0.65 29.29
CA ILE A 213 7.11 -1.34 29.24
C ILE A 213 6.93 -2.82 29.63
N VAL A 214 6.30 -3.08 30.78
CA VAL A 214 6.15 -4.43 31.36
C VAL A 214 5.36 -5.36 30.46
N VAL A 215 4.26 -4.86 29.85
CA VAL A 215 3.43 -5.65 28.94
C VAL A 215 4.24 -6.17 27.75
N LEU A 216 5.29 -5.48 27.30
CA LEU A 216 6.06 -5.96 26.14
C LEU A 216 7.29 -6.80 26.47
N ILE A 217 7.65 -6.94 27.75
CA ILE A 217 8.75 -7.83 28.19
C ILE A 217 8.53 -9.29 27.75
N PRO A 218 7.35 -9.91 27.95
CA PRO A 218 7.11 -11.29 27.53
C PRO A 218 7.28 -11.49 26.02
N LEU A 219 6.85 -10.53 25.20
CA LEU A 219 7.04 -10.58 23.76
C LEU A 219 8.52 -10.54 23.38
N GLY A 220 9.31 -9.69 24.05
CA GLY A 220 10.77 -9.65 23.90
C GLY A 220 11.42 -10.98 24.25
N VAL A 221 11.01 -11.62 25.36
CA VAL A 221 11.49 -12.97 25.74
C VAL A 221 11.13 -14.02 24.69
N LEU A 222 9.87 -14.03 24.22
CA LEU A 222 9.40 -14.97 23.19
C LEU A 222 10.16 -14.83 21.86
N LEU A 223 10.47 -13.59 21.45
CA LEU A 223 11.30 -13.34 20.26
C LEU A 223 12.70 -13.94 20.44
N CYS A 224 13.30 -13.81 21.62
CA CYS A 224 14.63 -14.37 21.87
C CYS A 224 14.66 -15.91 21.86
N LEU A 225 13.54 -16.56 22.13
CA LEU A 225 13.39 -18.01 22.06
C LEU A 225 13.31 -18.55 20.61
N LEU A 226 13.20 -17.68 19.61
CA LEU A 226 13.26 -18.11 18.21
C LEU A 226 14.71 -18.48 17.82
N PRO A 227 14.99 -19.71 17.38
CA PRO A 227 16.34 -20.21 17.10
C PRO A 227 16.98 -19.56 15.86
N TYR A 228 16.21 -18.79 15.09
CA TYR A 228 16.67 -18.10 13.88
C TYR A 228 17.03 -16.62 14.12
N ILE A 229 17.00 -16.13 15.36
CA ILE A 229 17.30 -14.73 15.69
C ILE A 229 18.71 -14.61 16.27
N SER A 230 19.64 -14.03 15.50
CA SER A 230 21.06 -13.89 15.90
C SER A 230 21.34 -12.71 16.82
N HIS A 231 20.61 -11.61 16.68
CA HIS A 231 20.78 -10.40 17.49
C HIS A 231 19.48 -10.09 18.23
N PRO A 232 19.13 -10.91 19.23
CA PRO A 232 17.85 -10.81 19.93
C PRO A 232 17.59 -9.41 20.47
N LYS A 233 18.61 -8.76 21.04
CA LYS A 233 18.52 -7.39 21.57
C LYS A 233 18.14 -6.36 20.49
N LEU A 234 18.86 -6.34 19.37
CA LEU A 234 18.60 -5.39 18.28
C LEU A 234 17.23 -5.65 17.63
N VAL A 235 16.88 -6.92 17.40
CA VAL A 235 15.58 -7.29 16.83
C VAL A 235 14.45 -6.86 17.75
N CYS A 236 14.59 -7.08 19.06
CA CYS A 236 13.58 -6.66 20.03
C CYS A 236 13.42 -5.13 20.06
N ILE A 237 14.53 -4.37 20.08
CA ILE A 237 14.48 -2.90 20.07
C ILE A 237 13.83 -2.38 18.78
N LEU A 238 14.24 -2.87 17.61
CA LEU A 238 13.65 -2.46 16.34
C LEU A 238 12.19 -2.87 16.22
N THR A 239 11.84 -4.07 16.65
CA THR A 239 10.44 -4.53 16.68
C THR A 239 9.61 -3.63 17.59
N GLY A 240 10.13 -3.23 18.75
CA GLY A 240 9.45 -2.29 19.64
C GLY A 240 9.32 -0.89 19.05
N PHE A 241 10.31 -0.42 18.29
CA PHE A 241 10.21 0.83 17.54
C PHE A 241 9.09 0.78 16.51
N PHE A 242 9.03 -0.28 15.68
CA PHE A 242 8.00 -0.39 14.64
C PHE A 242 6.60 -0.65 15.22
N ILE A 243 6.48 -1.48 16.25
CA ILE A 243 5.22 -1.66 16.98
C ILE A 243 4.78 -0.32 17.59
N GLY A 244 5.72 0.42 18.18
CA GLY A 244 5.45 1.74 18.73
C GLY A 244 4.99 2.73 17.68
N LEU A 245 5.71 2.85 16.57
CA LEU A 245 5.33 3.73 15.47
C LEU A 245 3.94 3.38 14.91
N PHE A 246 3.67 2.08 14.71
CA PHE A 246 2.40 1.60 14.19
C PHE A 246 1.23 1.91 15.13
N VAL A 247 1.38 1.60 16.43
CA VAL A 247 0.34 1.90 17.42
C VAL A 247 0.16 3.41 17.57
N GLU A 248 1.24 4.17 17.65
CA GLU A 248 1.17 5.62 17.82
C GLU A 248 0.48 6.31 16.63
N THR A 249 0.78 5.84 15.41
CA THR A 249 0.12 6.31 14.19
C THR A 249 -1.36 5.94 14.19
N GLY A 250 -1.70 4.68 14.51
CA GLY A 250 -3.09 4.26 14.57
C GLY A 250 -3.90 5.00 15.65
N GLN A 251 -3.27 5.33 16.77
CA GLN A 251 -3.85 6.13 17.86
C GLN A 251 -4.19 7.58 17.46
N LEU A 252 -3.50 8.15 16.46
CA LEU A 252 -3.88 9.45 15.89
C LEU A 252 -5.25 9.39 15.19
N PHE A 253 -5.58 8.24 14.60
CA PHE A 253 -6.83 8.02 13.89
C PHE A 253 -7.95 7.49 14.79
N LEU A 254 -7.73 7.36 16.10
CA LEU A 254 -8.78 7.04 17.08
C LEU A 254 -9.29 8.31 17.75
N ALA A 255 -10.61 8.44 17.86
CA ALA A 255 -11.25 9.58 18.50
C ALA A 255 -10.88 9.67 19.99
N SER A 256 -10.88 8.53 20.70
CA SER A 256 -10.46 8.39 22.10
C SER A 256 -8.95 8.19 22.30
N GLY A 257 -8.17 8.15 21.21
CA GLY A 257 -6.77 7.77 21.28
C GLY A 257 -5.88 8.79 22.01
N VAL A 258 -4.70 8.37 22.46
CA VAL A 258 -3.71 9.27 23.08
C VAL A 258 -2.36 9.06 22.40
N SER A 259 -1.87 10.10 21.71
CA SER A 259 -0.59 10.10 20.99
C SER A 259 0.36 11.13 21.62
N GLN A 260 1.47 10.64 22.18
CA GLN A 260 2.43 11.38 23.00
C GLN A 260 3.89 11.19 22.55
N GLY A 261 4.16 10.35 21.55
CA GLY A 261 5.47 10.05 20.98
C GLY A 261 6.39 9.21 21.88
N ILE A 262 6.39 9.48 23.19
CA ILE A 262 7.17 8.75 24.20
C ILE A 262 6.79 7.26 24.27
N SER A 263 5.57 6.92 23.89
CA SER A 263 5.10 5.54 23.86
C SER A 263 5.82 4.68 22.80
N VAL A 264 6.52 5.30 21.82
CA VAL A 264 7.45 4.58 20.93
C VAL A 264 8.66 4.12 21.72
N LEU A 265 9.21 5.00 22.57
CA LEU A 265 10.36 4.69 23.41
C LEU A 265 10.00 3.66 24.48
N THR A 266 8.87 3.79 25.19
CA THR A 266 8.46 2.80 26.21
C THR A 266 8.36 1.39 25.61
N ARG A 267 7.81 1.25 24.41
CA ARG A 267 7.69 -0.04 23.71
C ARG A 267 9.05 -0.58 23.22
N MET A 268 9.93 0.28 22.72
CA MET A 268 11.33 -0.11 22.44
C MET A 268 12.02 -0.65 23.70
N THR A 269 11.86 0.06 24.82
CA THR A 269 12.46 -0.32 26.11
C THR A 269 11.86 -1.62 26.63
N GLY A 270 10.54 -1.82 26.54
CA GLY A 270 9.86 -3.05 26.97
C GLY A 270 10.36 -4.31 26.25
N LEU A 271 10.40 -4.29 24.91
CA LEU A 271 10.95 -5.43 24.16
C LEU A 271 12.46 -5.60 24.41
N GLY A 272 13.21 -4.49 24.46
CA GLY A 272 14.64 -4.51 24.75
C GLY A 272 14.97 -5.12 26.12
N LEU A 273 14.19 -4.76 27.15
CA LEU A 273 14.28 -5.35 28.49
C LEU A 273 13.91 -6.83 28.46
N GLY A 274 12.91 -7.25 27.68
CA GLY A 274 12.62 -8.67 27.44
C GLY A 274 13.85 -9.47 26.95
N ALA A 275 14.64 -8.89 26.05
CA ALA A 275 15.88 -9.52 25.60
C ALA A 275 16.99 -9.57 26.66
N VAL A 276 17.06 -8.56 27.54
CA VAL A 276 17.97 -8.54 28.70
C VAL A 276 17.55 -9.59 29.74
N VAL A 277 16.26 -9.64 30.07
CA VAL A 277 15.65 -10.61 30.97
C VAL A 277 15.92 -12.03 30.49
N PHE A 278 15.71 -12.31 29.20
CA PHE A 278 16.04 -13.60 28.59
C PHE A 278 17.53 -13.96 28.73
N ALA A 279 18.42 -13.01 28.44
CA ALA A 279 19.87 -13.24 28.56
C ALA A 279 20.32 -13.48 30.01
N PHE A 280 19.69 -12.83 30.99
CA PHE A 280 19.96 -13.02 32.41
C PHE A 280 19.54 -14.42 32.88
N PHE A 281 18.30 -14.82 32.59
CA PHE A 281 17.77 -16.14 32.98
C PHE A 281 18.42 -17.30 32.22
N SER A 282 18.90 -17.09 30.99
CA SER A 282 19.59 -18.13 30.22
C SER A 282 21.03 -18.39 30.70
N LYS A 283 21.63 -17.47 31.46
CA LYS A 283 23.04 -17.55 31.90
C LYS A 283 23.21 -18.17 33.28
N HIS A 284 22.17 -18.16 34.11
CA HIS A 284 22.24 -18.62 35.50
C HIS A 284 21.24 -19.75 35.74
N ASP A 285 21.62 -20.72 36.58
CA ASP A 285 20.76 -21.85 36.93
C ASP A 285 19.50 -21.42 37.69
N LYS A 286 18.46 -22.25 37.60
CA LYS A 286 17.16 -22.07 38.26
C LYS A 286 17.30 -21.55 39.69
N ASP A 287 18.14 -22.21 40.47
CA ASP A 287 18.27 -21.94 41.90
C ASP A 287 18.91 -20.58 42.19
N TYR A 288 19.79 -20.10 41.30
CA TYR A 288 20.45 -18.79 41.43
C TYR A 288 19.44 -17.64 41.36
N TRP A 289 18.60 -17.62 40.32
CA TRP A 289 17.65 -16.52 40.16
C TRP A 289 16.43 -16.66 41.08
N ILE A 290 16.03 -17.87 41.49
CA ILE A 290 15.01 -18.06 42.52
C ILE A 290 15.48 -17.54 43.89
N ALA A 291 16.75 -17.77 44.24
CA ALA A 291 17.35 -17.25 45.48
C ALA A 291 17.32 -15.72 45.55
N TRP A 292 17.36 -15.04 44.39
CA TRP A 292 17.27 -13.58 44.32
C TRP A 292 15.82 -13.08 44.21
N LEU A 293 14.98 -13.72 43.39
CA LEU A 293 13.59 -13.28 43.15
C LEU A 293 12.68 -13.45 44.37
N LYS A 294 12.84 -14.54 45.13
CA LYS A 294 11.98 -14.83 46.30
C LYS A 294 12.08 -13.76 47.41
N PRO A 295 13.26 -13.38 47.90
CA PRO A 295 13.38 -12.27 48.87
C PRO A 295 13.00 -10.93 48.23
N THR A 296 13.33 -10.69 46.95
CA THR A 296 12.97 -9.44 46.27
C THR A 296 11.44 -9.26 46.19
N MET A 297 10.68 -10.31 45.87
CA MET A 297 9.21 -10.27 45.86
C MET A 297 8.62 -9.97 47.24
N LEU A 298 9.20 -10.55 48.31
CA LEU A 298 8.79 -10.25 49.68
C LEU A 298 9.11 -8.80 50.07
N THR A 299 10.26 -8.26 49.66
CA THR A 299 10.62 -6.85 49.90
C THR A 299 9.77 -5.87 49.10
N LEU A 300 9.26 -6.29 47.93
CA LEU A 300 8.37 -5.48 47.09
C LEU A 300 6.90 -5.57 47.52
N LEU A 301 6.53 -6.49 48.41
CA LEU A 301 5.15 -6.66 48.86
C LEU A 301 4.57 -5.39 49.52
N PRO A 302 5.27 -4.68 50.44
CA PRO A 302 4.76 -3.42 50.99
C PRO A 302 4.57 -2.34 49.92
N VAL A 303 5.49 -2.28 48.94
CA VAL A 303 5.39 -1.35 47.81
C VAL A 303 4.18 -1.69 46.95
N HIS A 304 3.92 -2.98 46.70
CA HIS A 304 2.76 -3.44 45.96
C HIS A 304 1.45 -3.07 46.67
N VAL A 305 1.34 -3.35 47.97
CA VAL A 305 0.15 -3.00 48.77
C VAL A 305 -0.07 -1.48 48.77
N PHE A 306 0.99 -0.71 48.96
CA PHE A 306 0.93 0.76 48.88
C PHE A 306 0.46 1.24 47.50
N LEU A 307 0.98 0.65 46.42
CA LEU A 307 0.65 1.05 45.06
C LEU A 307 -0.81 0.71 44.70
N VAL A 308 -1.31 -0.46 45.12
CA VAL A 308 -2.73 -0.82 44.98
C VAL A 308 -3.62 0.13 45.78
N ALA A 309 -3.27 0.46 47.02
CA ALA A 309 -4.02 1.42 47.83
C ALA A 309 -4.01 2.84 47.22
N ALA A 310 -2.84 3.31 46.75
CA ALA A 310 -2.67 4.61 46.11
C ALA A 310 -3.46 4.73 44.81
N LEU A 311 -3.42 3.72 43.92
CA LEU A 311 -4.21 3.69 42.69
C LEU A 311 -5.72 3.70 42.95
N ASN A 312 -6.14 3.13 44.07
CA ASN A 312 -7.54 3.15 44.52
C ASN A 312 -7.91 4.43 45.31
N GLY A 313 -6.99 5.39 45.44
CA GLY A 313 -7.27 6.74 45.96
C GLY A 313 -7.06 6.92 47.47
N TRP A 314 -6.45 5.95 48.16
CA TRP A 314 -6.27 6.02 49.62
C TRP A 314 -5.35 7.16 50.08
N THR A 315 -4.52 7.70 49.18
CA THR A 315 -3.59 8.81 49.44
C THR A 315 -4.24 10.20 49.29
N GLY A 316 -5.48 10.29 48.82
CA GLY A 316 -6.12 11.54 48.38
C GLY A 316 -6.78 12.42 49.46
N GLY A 317 -6.61 12.12 50.76
CA GLY A 317 -7.02 12.99 51.88
C GLY A 317 -8.52 13.13 52.19
N ASN A 318 -9.43 12.68 51.32
CA ASN A 318 -10.88 12.89 51.45
C ASN A 318 -11.61 11.70 52.11
N TRP A 319 -11.24 11.37 53.34
CA TRP A 319 -11.86 10.28 54.11
C TRP A 319 -13.16 10.75 54.79
N ILE A 320 -14.23 9.95 54.70
CA ILE A 320 -15.53 10.22 55.32
C ILE A 320 -15.73 9.42 56.60
N GLY A 321 -16.61 9.91 57.47
CA GLY A 321 -16.98 9.24 58.72
C GLY A 321 -17.78 7.95 58.51
N LEU A 322 -17.85 7.15 59.57
CA LEU A 322 -18.38 5.79 59.59
C LEU A 322 -19.87 5.71 59.21
N GLU A 323 -20.67 6.71 59.61
CA GLU A 323 -22.10 6.82 59.28
C GLU A 323 -22.35 6.94 57.77
N LYS A 324 -21.64 7.86 57.09
CA LYS A 324 -21.72 8.02 55.63
C LYS A 324 -21.18 6.81 54.86
N ALA A 325 -20.25 6.06 55.44
CA ALA A 325 -19.75 4.82 54.84
C ALA A 325 -20.83 3.73 54.85
N PHE A 326 -21.64 3.64 55.92
CA PHE A 326 -22.79 2.73 55.97
C PHE A 326 -23.90 3.14 54.99
N GLU A 327 -24.20 4.44 54.88
CA GLU A 327 -25.12 4.94 53.85
C GLU A 327 -24.66 4.55 52.44
N LYS A 328 -23.36 4.69 52.15
CA LYS A 328 -22.78 4.23 50.88
C LYS A 328 -22.99 2.73 50.69
N LEU A 329 -22.77 1.91 51.72
CA LEU A 329 -22.92 0.45 51.65
C LEU A 329 -24.35 0.04 51.28
N GLU A 330 -25.38 0.72 51.80
CA GLU A 330 -26.79 0.46 51.48
C GLU A 330 -27.13 0.73 50.00
N THR A 331 -26.41 1.65 49.35
CA THR A 331 -26.61 1.99 47.94
C THR A 331 -25.85 1.10 46.94
N ILE A 332 -24.98 0.19 47.42
CA ILE A 332 -24.15 -0.66 46.56
C ILE A 332 -25.00 -1.72 45.86
N ARG A 333 -24.78 -1.88 44.55
CA ARG A 333 -25.35 -2.96 43.74
C ARG A 333 -24.32 -4.06 43.59
N PHE A 334 -24.64 -5.24 44.14
CA PHE A 334 -23.77 -6.42 44.13
C PHE A 334 -23.82 -7.23 42.82
N LEU A 335 -24.62 -6.81 41.85
CA LEU A 335 -24.73 -7.50 40.57
C LEU A 335 -23.43 -7.35 39.76
N PRO A 336 -22.78 -8.44 39.32
CA PRO A 336 -21.57 -8.36 38.50
C PRO A 336 -21.76 -7.51 37.24
N PHE A 337 -20.76 -6.72 36.90
CA PHE A 337 -20.75 -5.81 35.74
C PHE A 337 -21.84 -4.71 35.75
N TYR A 338 -22.56 -4.51 36.85
CA TYR A 338 -23.57 -3.44 36.97
C TYR A 338 -22.97 -2.06 36.70
N TYR A 339 -21.84 -1.74 37.33
CA TYR A 339 -21.19 -0.43 37.16
C TYR A 339 -20.51 -0.28 35.80
N PHE A 340 -20.02 -1.38 35.21
CA PHE A 340 -19.45 -1.38 33.86
C PHE A 340 -20.46 -0.93 32.80
N TYR A 341 -21.74 -1.27 32.97
CA TYR A 341 -22.83 -0.86 32.07
C TYR A 341 -23.05 0.67 32.05
N TYR A 342 -22.86 1.36 33.19
CA TYR A 342 -23.10 2.80 33.29
C TYR A 342 -21.85 3.65 32.98
N THR A 343 -20.81 3.04 32.42
CA THR A 343 -19.57 3.71 32.01
C THR A 343 -19.32 3.50 30.52
N THR A 344 -18.53 4.37 29.90
CA THR A 344 -18.11 4.18 28.52
C THR A 344 -17.21 2.94 28.38
N GLU A 345 -17.21 2.32 27.20
CA GLU A 345 -16.49 1.09 26.89
C GLU A 345 -14.99 1.25 27.15
N SER A 346 -14.44 2.41 26.78
CA SER A 346 -13.03 2.75 26.99
C SER A 346 -12.67 2.83 28.49
N LEU A 347 -13.52 3.44 29.30
CA LEU A 347 -13.29 3.59 30.74
C LEU A 347 -13.44 2.25 31.47
N ALA A 348 -14.43 1.45 31.06
CA ALA A 348 -14.61 0.07 31.50
C ALA A 348 -13.39 -0.80 31.19
N MET A 349 -12.84 -0.73 29.96
CA MET A 349 -11.63 -1.46 29.58
C MET A 349 -10.40 -1.02 30.38
N VAL A 350 -10.20 0.28 30.58
CA VAL A 350 -9.10 0.79 31.42
C VAL A 350 -9.24 0.30 32.85
N SER A 351 -10.46 0.29 33.41
CA SER A 351 -10.74 -0.26 34.74
C SER A 351 -10.39 -1.75 34.82
N LEU A 352 -10.85 -2.54 33.85
CA LEU A 352 -10.55 -3.98 33.75
C LEU A 352 -9.04 -4.24 33.69
N LEU A 353 -8.32 -3.56 32.80
CA LEU A 353 -6.87 -3.73 32.63
C LEU A 353 -6.10 -3.27 33.88
N SER A 354 -6.54 -2.18 34.53
CA SER A 354 -5.96 -1.71 35.78
C SER A 354 -6.14 -2.74 36.89
N ASN A 355 -7.34 -3.31 37.05
CA ASN A 355 -7.62 -4.35 38.04
C ASN A 355 -6.84 -5.64 37.76
N ILE A 356 -6.78 -6.08 36.50
CA ILE A 356 -5.91 -7.20 36.11
C ILE A 356 -4.47 -6.91 36.54
N GLY A 357 -3.93 -5.73 36.19
CA GLY A 357 -2.58 -5.30 36.54
C GLY A 357 -2.31 -5.19 38.05
N MET A 358 -3.30 -4.80 38.84
CA MET A 358 -3.17 -4.71 40.31
C MET A 358 -3.12 -6.08 40.98
N TYR A 359 -3.83 -7.07 40.46
CA TYR A 359 -3.91 -8.38 41.13
C TYR A 359 -3.09 -9.49 40.44
N PHE A 360 -2.57 -9.27 39.23
CA PHE A 360 -1.66 -10.20 38.54
C PHE A 360 -0.42 -10.59 39.38
N PRO A 361 0.23 -9.69 40.15
CA PRO A 361 1.46 -10.02 40.88
C PRO A 361 1.26 -11.10 41.93
N ILE A 362 0.03 -11.23 42.48
CA ILE A 362 -0.33 -12.28 43.44
C ILE A 362 -0.19 -13.66 42.78
N GLY A 363 -0.77 -13.83 41.58
CA GLY A 363 -0.64 -15.07 40.81
C GLY A 363 0.82 -15.41 40.46
N LEU A 364 1.60 -14.40 40.07
CA LEU A 364 3.03 -14.56 39.79
C LEU A 364 3.83 -15.00 41.03
N ALA A 365 3.53 -14.42 42.20
CA ALA A 365 4.22 -14.74 43.44
C ALA A 365 3.94 -16.19 43.89
N PHE A 366 2.67 -16.61 43.90
CA PHE A 366 2.28 -18.00 44.19
C PHE A 366 2.93 -18.99 43.21
N TRP A 367 3.00 -18.64 41.93
CA TRP A 367 3.70 -19.45 40.94
C TRP A 367 5.21 -19.55 41.23
N LEU A 368 5.88 -18.44 41.55
CA LEU A 368 7.31 -18.43 41.91
C LEU A 368 7.59 -19.30 43.15
N TRP A 369 6.75 -19.24 44.18
CA TRP A 369 6.89 -20.10 45.38
C TRP A 369 6.70 -21.58 45.06
N ASN A 370 5.69 -21.91 44.26
CA ASN A 370 5.42 -23.27 43.83
C ASN A 370 6.57 -23.85 42.99
N TYR A 371 7.12 -23.02 42.10
CA TYR A 371 8.23 -23.38 41.23
C TYR A 371 9.56 -23.52 41.98
N ALA A 372 9.82 -22.67 42.98
CA ALA A 372 11.00 -22.74 43.85
C ALA A 372 11.06 -24.04 44.65
N ASP A 373 9.94 -24.45 45.23
CA ASP A 373 9.88 -25.65 46.08
C ASP A 373 9.78 -26.96 45.26
N SER A 374 9.77 -26.87 43.92
CA SER A 374 9.65 -27.99 42.97
C SER A 374 8.47 -28.94 43.23
N LYS A 375 7.38 -28.41 43.81
CA LYS A 375 6.14 -29.14 44.11
C LYS A 375 5.02 -28.60 43.22
N PRO A 376 4.80 -29.15 42.01
CA PRO A 376 3.95 -28.51 40.99
C PRO A 376 2.49 -28.24 41.37
N ASP A 377 1.96 -28.85 42.44
CA ASP A 377 0.56 -28.70 42.86
C ASP A 377 0.37 -28.27 44.34
N ARG A 378 1.35 -27.57 44.95
CA ARG A 378 1.23 -27.15 46.36
C ARG A 378 0.02 -26.24 46.60
N PHE A 379 -0.26 -25.35 45.65
CA PHE A 379 -1.37 -24.40 45.74
C PHE A 379 -2.37 -24.65 44.59
N HIS A 380 -3.64 -24.82 44.94
CA HIS A 380 -4.71 -24.92 43.96
C HIS A 380 -5.05 -23.53 43.40
N TRP A 381 -5.33 -23.41 42.10
CA TRP A 381 -5.65 -22.12 41.45
C TRP A 381 -6.78 -21.35 42.16
N CYS A 382 -7.76 -22.08 42.72
CA CYS A 382 -8.87 -21.49 43.47
C CYS A 382 -8.39 -20.80 44.76
N LEU A 383 -7.41 -21.37 45.48
CA LEU A 383 -6.83 -20.75 46.66
C LEU A 383 -6.10 -19.45 46.28
N VAL A 384 -5.31 -19.47 45.20
CA VAL A 384 -4.61 -18.29 44.69
C VAL A 384 -5.60 -17.19 44.31
N GLY A 385 -6.66 -17.53 43.57
CA GLY A 385 -7.74 -16.60 43.27
C GLY A 385 -8.42 -16.05 44.52
N LEU A 386 -8.74 -16.91 45.51
CA LEU A 386 -9.37 -16.50 46.77
C LEU A 386 -8.49 -15.52 47.55
N THR A 387 -7.16 -15.70 47.57
CA THR A 387 -6.26 -14.74 48.22
C THR A 387 -6.32 -13.35 47.59
N ALA A 388 -6.37 -13.28 46.25
CA ALA A 388 -6.53 -12.03 45.54
C ALA A 388 -7.92 -11.42 45.77
N ALA A 389 -8.97 -12.24 45.81
CA ALA A 389 -10.33 -11.80 46.12
C ALA A 389 -10.43 -11.20 47.53
N VAL A 390 -9.86 -11.85 48.54
CA VAL A 390 -9.83 -11.33 49.92
C VAL A 390 -9.09 -10.00 49.98
N PHE A 391 -7.94 -9.89 49.31
CA PHE A 391 -7.20 -8.63 49.25
C PHE A 391 -7.99 -7.53 48.52
N ALA A 392 -8.65 -7.86 47.40
CA ALA A 392 -9.51 -6.93 46.69
C ALA A 392 -10.70 -6.47 47.56
N THR A 393 -11.33 -7.38 48.30
CA THR A 393 -12.41 -7.03 49.24
C THR A 393 -11.96 -6.02 50.28
N LEU A 394 -10.73 -6.12 50.80
CA LEU A 394 -10.18 -5.11 51.72
C LEU A 394 -10.01 -3.74 51.04
N ILE A 395 -9.52 -3.72 49.79
CA ILE A 395 -9.35 -2.49 49.01
C ILE A 395 -10.71 -1.85 48.68
N GLU A 396 -11.69 -2.64 48.22
CA GLU A 396 -13.05 -2.20 47.92
C GLU A 396 -13.78 -1.68 49.18
N THR A 397 -13.60 -2.37 50.31
CA THR A 397 -14.17 -1.92 51.59
C THR A 397 -13.59 -0.57 52.02
N GLY A 398 -12.29 -0.33 51.77
CA GLY A 398 -11.70 0.99 52.01
C GLY A 398 -12.28 2.11 51.14
N LYS A 399 -12.75 1.80 49.92
CA LYS A 399 -13.41 2.80 49.05
C LYS A 399 -14.73 3.33 49.65
N LEU A 400 -15.38 2.59 50.56
CA LEU A 400 -16.55 3.10 51.31
C LEU A 400 -16.22 4.38 52.07
N PHE A 401 -15.00 4.49 52.58
CA PHE A 401 -14.56 5.62 53.37
C PHE A 401 -13.96 6.75 52.54
N LEU A 402 -13.92 6.65 51.21
CA LEU A 402 -13.40 7.69 50.33
C LEU A 402 -14.55 8.45 49.67
N ALA A 403 -14.62 9.78 49.86
CA ALA A 403 -15.71 10.60 49.29
C ALA A 403 -15.88 10.43 47.76
N PRO A 404 -14.82 10.52 46.92
CA PRO A 404 -14.97 10.51 45.46
C PRO A 404 -14.98 9.11 44.82
N LYS A 405 -14.93 8.03 45.62
CA LYS A 405 -14.86 6.66 45.11
C LYS A 405 -16.11 5.86 45.47
N HIS A 406 -16.42 4.89 44.61
CA HIS A 406 -17.47 3.91 44.79
C HIS A 406 -16.86 2.51 44.76
N PRO A 407 -17.20 1.62 45.71
CA PRO A 407 -16.79 0.22 45.65
C PRO A 407 -17.49 -0.52 44.49
N ASP A 408 -16.75 -1.39 43.79
CA ASP A 408 -17.30 -2.24 42.73
C ASP A 408 -17.08 -3.73 43.08
N PRO A 409 -18.14 -4.49 43.40
CA PRO A 409 -18.04 -5.92 43.67
C PRO A 409 -17.48 -6.74 42.50
N THR A 410 -17.57 -6.23 41.26
CA THR A 410 -16.98 -6.85 40.07
C THR A 410 -15.45 -6.88 40.14
N ASP A 411 -14.82 -5.90 40.78
CA ASP A 411 -13.36 -5.82 40.92
C ASP A 411 -12.81 -7.02 41.71
N VAL A 412 -13.58 -7.54 42.68
CA VAL A 412 -13.24 -8.75 43.44
C VAL A 412 -13.24 -10.01 42.57
N LEU A 413 -14.21 -10.12 41.65
CA LEU A 413 -14.28 -11.22 40.69
C LEU A 413 -13.14 -11.14 39.66
N ILE A 414 -12.81 -9.93 39.20
CA ILE A 414 -11.68 -9.68 38.30
C ILE A 414 -10.36 -10.02 39.01
N ALA A 415 -10.20 -9.66 40.29
CA ALA A 415 -9.03 -9.99 41.08
C ALA A 415 -8.83 -11.51 41.21
N PHE A 416 -9.91 -12.23 41.55
CA PHE A 416 -9.92 -13.70 41.60
C PHE A 416 -9.46 -14.30 40.27
N ALA A 417 -10.10 -13.89 39.16
CA ALA A 417 -9.84 -14.42 37.84
C ALA A 417 -8.41 -14.08 37.38
N SER A 418 -7.95 -12.84 37.59
CA SER A 418 -6.61 -12.38 37.22
C SER A 418 -5.52 -13.23 37.87
N ALA A 419 -5.54 -13.38 39.20
CA ALA A 419 -4.51 -14.13 39.92
C ALA A 419 -4.55 -15.63 39.59
N ALA A 420 -5.74 -16.23 39.49
CA ALA A 420 -5.92 -17.64 39.14
C ALA A 420 -5.44 -17.95 37.71
N LEU A 421 -5.83 -17.12 36.73
CA LEU A 421 -5.44 -17.31 35.33
C LEU A 421 -3.93 -17.14 35.14
N VAL A 422 -3.32 -16.14 35.77
CA VAL A 422 -1.86 -15.93 35.70
C VAL A 422 -1.11 -17.14 36.27
N TYR A 423 -1.52 -17.63 37.44
CA TYR A 423 -0.92 -18.83 38.05
C TYR A 423 -1.02 -20.05 37.13
N GLU A 424 -2.19 -20.30 36.55
CA GLU A 424 -2.44 -21.46 35.68
C GLU A 424 -1.70 -21.36 34.34
N LEU A 425 -1.68 -20.16 33.74
CA LEU A 425 -0.98 -19.88 32.49
C LEU A 425 0.54 -20.05 32.66
N LEU A 426 1.11 -19.58 33.77
CA LEU A 426 2.54 -19.74 34.05
C LEU A 426 2.91 -21.20 34.35
N ASN A 427 2.07 -21.95 35.07
CA ASN A 427 2.25 -23.39 35.27
C ASN A 427 2.19 -24.17 33.94
N HIS A 428 1.30 -23.77 33.03
CA HIS A 428 1.24 -24.35 31.68
C HIS A 428 2.46 -23.95 30.83
N ALA A 429 2.89 -22.69 30.88
CA ALA A 429 4.06 -22.21 30.15
C ALA A 429 5.36 -22.90 30.62
N MET A 430 5.45 -23.26 31.90
CA MET A 430 6.58 -24.01 32.45
C MET A 430 6.77 -25.39 31.84
N ARG A 431 5.70 -26.06 31.43
CA ARG A 431 5.79 -27.34 30.71
C ARG A 431 6.55 -27.19 29.38
N TRP A 432 6.55 -26.00 28.78
CA TRP A 432 7.33 -25.72 27.57
C TRP A 432 8.83 -25.69 27.84
N PHE A 433 9.24 -25.36 29.07
CA PHE A 433 10.64 -25.28 29.47
C PHE A 433 11.15 -26.58 30.12
N ALA A 434 10.30 -27.33 30.83
CA ALA A 434 10.67 -28.55 31.55
C ALA A 434 10.94 -29.76 30.62
N ASP A 435 10.13 -29.96 29.57
CA ASP A 435 10.37 -30.97 28.53
C ASP A 435 11.33 -30.48 27.44
N GLY A 436 11.76 -29.22 27.55
CA GLY A 436 12.71 -28.54 26.67
C GLY A 436 14.17 -28.75 27.05
N THR A 437 14.52 -29.78 27.83
CA THR A 437 15.91 -30.26 27.76
C THR A 437 16.13 -30.75 26.34
N ILE A 438 16.76 -29.87 25.56
CA ILE A 438 17.43 -30.22 24.33
C ILE A 438 18.48 -31.26 24.74
N LYS A 439 18.07 -32.54 24.80
CA LYS A 439 18.98 -33.63 24.49
C LYS A 439 19.45 -33.32 23.09
N GLN A 440 20.67 -32.80 23.03
CA GLN A 440 21.41 -32.33 21.86
C GLN A 440 21.59 -33.38 20.74
N GLY A 441 20.79 -34.46 20.71
CA GLY A 441 20.94 -35.58 19.79
C GLY A 441 19.66 -36.15 19.19
N ARG A 442 18.46 -35.57 19.38
CA ARG A 442 17.22 -36.10 18.75
C ARG A 442 16.34 -35.10 17.99
N GLY A 443 16.71 -33.82 17.97
CA GLY A 443 16.08 -32.82 17.10
C GLY A 443 16.50 -32.90 15.63
N LEU A 444 17.52 -33.71 15.30
CA LEU A 444 17.93 -33.94 13.92
C LEU A 444 17.01 -34.91 13.16
N SER A 445 16.35 -35.88 13.82
CA SER A 445 15.66 -36.95 13.08
C SER A 445 14.29 -36.57 12.49
N ILE A 446 13.71 -35.43 12.85
CA ILE A 446 12.46 -34.92 12.23
C ILE A 446 12.76 -33.81 11.21
N ALA A 447 13.90 -33.12 11.35
CA ALA A 447 14.42 -32.25 10.30
C ALA A 447 14.97 -33.08 9.11
N GLU A 448 15.45 -34.30 9.36
CA GLU A 448 15.91 -35.25 8.34
C GLU A 448 14.78 -35.89 7.51
N ALA A 449 13.53 -35.88 7.98
CA ALA A 449 12.39 -36.27 7.13
C ALA A 449 11.98 -35.20 6.10
N PHE A 450 12.57 -34.00 6.17
CA PHE A 450 12.38 -32.91 5.20
C PHE A 450 13.67 -32.41 4.56
N HIS A 451 14.82 -32.97 4.93
CA HIS A 451 16.14 -32.67 4.36
C HIS A 451 16.93 -33.98 4.16
N ASP A 452 16.52 -34.77 3.17
CA ASP A 452 17.37 -35.81 2.62
C ASP A 452 17.74 -35.44 1.18
N HIS A 453 18.82 -34.65 1.07
CA HIS A 453 19.77 -34.53 -0.04
C HIS A 453 20.55 -33.24 0.16
N ASP A 454 21.66 -33.30 0.92
CA ASP A 454 22.80 -32.41 0.75
C ASP A 454 24.00 -33.05 1.46
N ASN A 455 24.76 -33.87 0.73
CA ASN A 455 26.12 -34.25 1.12
C ASN A 455 27.00 -32.99 1.17
N PRO A 456 27.92 -32.85 2.14
CA PRO A 456 28.87 -31.75 2.15
C PRO A 456 29.90 -32.01 1.05
N ILE A 457 29.84 -31.22 -0.03
CA ILE A 457 30.91 -31.22 -1.04
C ILE A 457 31.87 -30.08 -0.70
N SER A 458 33.11 -30.48 -0.47
CA SER A 458 34.31 -29.65 -0.34
C SER A 458 34.43 -28.64 -1.47
N GLU A 459 34.83 -27.42 -1.11
CA GLU A 459 35.51 -26.50 -2.01
C GLU A 459 36.82 -27.18 -2.46
N ASP A 460 36.89 -27.61 -3.72
CA ASP A 460 38.05 -27.45 -4.60
C ASP A 460 37.87 -28.20 -5.93
N ASN A 461 37.85 -27.41 -7.02
CA ASN A 461 38.30 -27.67 -8.39
C ASN A 461 37.31 -27.24 -9.50
N PRO A 462 37.78 -26.46 -10.50
CA PRO A 462 36.97 -26.00 -11.62
C PRO A 462 36.93 -27.10 -12.70
N ILE A 463 36.00 -28.03 -12.61
CA ILE A 463 35.85 -29.05 -13.66
C ILE A 463 34.89 -28.52 -14.74
N ARG A 464 35.50 -28.19 -15.88
CA ARG A 464 34.90 -28.12 -17.22
C ARG A 464 33.82 -29.20 -17.39
N SER A 465 32.57 -28.80 -17.54
CA SER A 465 31.55 -29.63 -18.20
C SER A 465 31.01 -28.87 -19.41
N SER A 466 31.76 -28.95 -20.50
CA SER A 466 31.24 -28.78 -21.85
C SER A 466 30.22 -29.89 -22.13
N THR A 467 28.99 -29.72 -21.68
CA THR A 467 27.87 -30.46 -22.28
C THR A 467 27.49 -29.75 -23.56
N THR A 468 27.88 -30.36 -24.68
CA THR A 468 27.36 -30.12 -26.02
C THR A 468 25.84 -30.06 -25.97
N VAL A 469 25.30 -28.84 -25.99
CA VAL A 469 23.89 -28.55 -26.22
C VAL A 469 23.58 -29.05 -27.63
N LYS A 470 22.72 -30.06 -27.78
CA LYS A 470 22.13 -30.38 -29.08
C LYS A 470 21.53 -29.09 -29.65
N PRO A 471 21.76 -28.73 -30.92
CA PRO A 471 21.21 -27.50 -31.49
C PRO A 471 19.70 -27.47 -31.25
N GLU A 472 19.22 -26.43 -30.55
CA GLU A 472 17.79 -26.27 -30.27
C GLU A 472 17.04 -26.24 -31.61
N GLU A 473 16.13 -27.20 -31.83
CA GLU A 473 15.27 -27.17 -33.00
C GLU A 473 14.33 -25.95 -32.91
N ILE A 474 14.49 -25.02 -33.83
CA ILE A 474 13.68 -23.81 -33.93
C ILE A 474 12.33 -24.17 -34.56
N ASP A 475 11.23 -23.77 -33.92
CA ASP A 475 9.88 -23.92 -34.49
C ASP A 475 9.65 -22.85 -35.57
N LYS A 476 9.86 -23.24 -36.83
CA LYS A 476 9.75 -22.35 -38.00
C LYS A 476 8.36 -21.73 -38.16
N ARG A 477 7.29 -22.28 -37.57
CA ARG A 477 5.91 -21.74 -37.70
C ARG A 477 5.79 -20.32 -37.15
N TRP A 478 6.56 -19.99 -36.12
CA TRP A 478 6.54 -18.65 -35.51
C TRP A 478 7.28 -17.58 -36.32
N ARG A 479 8.05 -17.96 -37.36
CA ARG A 479 8.71 -17.01 -38.24
C ARG A 479 7.72 -16.20 -39.08
N LEU A 480 6.54 -16.74 -39.39
CA LEU A 480 5.49 -15.97 -40.07
C LEU A 480 5.06 -14.78 -39.22
N PHE A 481 4.81 -15.01 -37.93
CA PHE A 481 4.44 -13.95 -36.98
C PHE A 481 5.57 -12.92 -36.82
N SER A 482 6.82 -13.39 -36.73
CA SER A 482 7.99 -12.48 -36.76
C SER A 482 8.07 -11.66 -38.04
N GLY A 483 7.74 -12.23 -39.21
CA GLY A 483 7.73 -11.53 -40.49
C GLY A 483 6.66 -10.45 -40.53
N ILE A 484 5.46 -10.72 -40.02
CA ILE A 484 4.39 -9.72 -39.91
C ILE A 484 4.81 -8.56 -38.99
N LEU A 485 5.39 -8.85 -37.82
CA LEU A 485 5.91 -7.80 -36.93
C LEU A 485 7.00 -6.96 -37.61
N ALA A 486 7.92 -7.59 -38.34
CA ALA A 486 8.97 -6.88 -39.08
C ALA A 486 8.41 -5.97 -40.18
N LEU A 487 7.36 -6.40 -40.89
CA LEU A 487 6.68 -5.57 -41.89
C LEU A 487 6.00 -4.35 -41.25
N ILE A 488 5.34 -4.53 -40.10
CA ILE A 488 4.71 -3.41 -39.38
C ILE A 488 5.77 -2.44 -38.87
N ILE A 489 6.88 -2.94 -38.32
CA ILE A 489 8.01 -2.09 -37.89
C ILE A 489 8.58 -1.32 -39.08
N GLY A 490 8.82 -1.99 -40.22
CA GLY A 490 9.31 -1.34 -41.43
C GLY A 490 8.36 -0.25 -41.93
N TRP A 491 7.06 -0.54 -42.00
CA TRP A 491 6.04 0.44 -42.38
C TRP A 491 5.98 1.63 -41.41
N ALA A 492 6.04 1.38 -40.11
CA ALA A 492 6.02 2.44 -39.10
C ALA A 492 7.27 3.34 -39.19
N LEU A 493 8.45 2.77 -39.46
CA LEU A 493 9.69 3.53 -39.64
C LEU A 493 9.69 4.37 -40.93
N LEU A 494 9.13 3.85 -42.02
CA LEU A 494 9.02 4.59 -43.29
C LEU A 494 8.13 5.83 -43.17
N ASN A 495 7.12 5.79 -42.30
CA ASN A 495 6.19 6.88 -42.08
C ASN A 495 6.50 7.67 -40.80
N TYR A 496 7.67 7.51 -40.18
CA TYR A 496 7.96 8.15 -38.90
C TYR A 496 8.46 9.60 -39.11
N PRO A 497 7.81 10.62 -38.50
CA PRO A 497 8.01 12.02 -38.90
C PRO A 497 9.40 12.56 -38.53
N PHE A 498 9.90 12.27 -37.33
CA PHE A 498 11.11 12.91 -36.82
C PHE A 498 12.25 11.92 -36.56
N GLY A 499 13.35 11.99 -37.31
CA GLY A 499 14.57 11.23 -36.99
C GLY A 499 14.50 9.73 -37.30
N ALA A 500 13.73 9.33 -38.33
CA ALA A 500 13.59 7.94 -38.76
C ALA A 500 14.92 7.18 -38.97
N PRO A 501 16.00 7.75 -39.56
CA PRO A 501 17.27 7.05 -39.69
C PRO A 501 17.90 6.67 -38.35
N PHE A 502 17.82 7.56 -37.36
CA PHE A 502 18.34 7.31 -36.02
C PHE A 502 17.55 6.21 -35.30
N LEU A 503 16.22 6.28 -35.35
CA LEU A 503 15.37 5.25 -34.75
C LEU A 503 15.58 3.88 -35.43
N SER A 504 15.72 3.87 -36.76
CA SER A 504 16.01 2.66 -37.53
C SER A 504 17.35 2.04 -37.12
N ALA A 505 18.41 2.84 -37.02
CA ALA A 505 19.72 2.38 -36.58
C ALA A 505 19.67 1.82 -35.15
N LEU A 506 18.94 2.48 -34.25
CA LEU A 506 18.74 2.04 -32.86
C LEU A 506 18.01 0.68 -32.80
N LEU A 507 16.92 0.51 -33.54
CA LEU A 507 16.16 -0.74 -33.57
C LEU A 507 16.94 -1.89 -34.22
N ILE A 508 17.71 -1.63 -35.27
CA ILE A 508 18.60 -2.62 -35.89
C ILE A 508 19.69 -3.05 -34.90
N ALA A 509 20.37 -2.09 -34.26
CA ALA A 509 21.38 -2.40 -33.25
C ALA A 509 20.79 -3.19 -32.08
N TYR A 510 19.58 -2.83 -31.63
CA TYR A 510 18.85 -3.56 -30.60
C TYR A 510 18.50 -4.98 -31.04
N ALA A 511 17.99 -5.16 -32.25
CA ALA A 511 17.68 -6.49 -32.80
C ALA A 511 18.93 -7.36 -32.90
N VAL A 512 20.04 -6.84 -33.43
CA VAL A 512 21.34 -7.54 -33.50
C VAL A 512 21.80 -7.96 -32.10
N LEU A 513 21.66 -7.08 -31.11
CA LEU A 513 22.00 -7.40 -29.73
C LEU A 513 21.10 -8.51 -29.16
N LEU A 514 19.80 -8.52 -29.45
CA LEU A 514 18.88 -9.58 -29.02
C LEU A 514 19.20 -10.92 -29.69
N PHE A 515 19.57 -10.92 -30.98
CA PHE A 515 20.03 -12.13 -31.67
C PHE A 515 21.26 -12.73 -31.00
N ARG A 516 22.16 -11.87 -30.49
CA ARG A 516 23.39 -12.29 -29.80
C ARG A 516 23.16 -12.66 -28.33
N TYR A 517 22.33 -11.90 -27.63
CA TYR A 517 22.02 -12.01 -26.21
C TYR A 517 20.50 -11.93 -25.98
N PRO A 518 19.78 -13.07 -26.06
CA PRO A 518 18.32 -13.09 -25.94
C PRO A 518 17.75 -12.58 -24.61
N HIS A 519 18.59 -12.41 -23.58
CA HIS A 519 18.20 -11.87 -22.27
C HIS A 519 18.41 -10.35 -22.16
N ALA A 520 19.02 -9.69 -23.16
CA ALA A 520 19.35 -8.27 -23.10
C ALA A 520 18.11 -7.37 -22.99
N TRP A 521 16.95 -7.81 -23.50
CA TRP A 521 15.68 -7.07 -23.34
C TRP A 521 15.32 -6.84 -21.87
N LEU A 522 15.68 -7.76 -20.96
CA LEU A 522 15.42 -7.58 -19.53
C LEU A 522 16.11 -6.35 -18.97
N PHE A 523 17.26 -5.98 -19.53
CA PHE A 523 17.99 -4.79 -19.14
C PHE A 523 17.55 -3.56 -19.94
N LEU A 524 17.50 -3.67 -21.27
CA LEU A 524 17.29 -2.51 -22.15
C LEU A 524 15.83 -2.02 -22.17
N LEU A 525 14.85 -2.92 -22.13
CA LEU A 525 13.44 -2.53 -22.19
C LEU A 525 13.04 -1.64 -21.00
N PRO A 526 13.26 -2.02 -19.72
CA PRO A 526 12.96 -1.13 -18.60
C PRO A 526 13.86 0.11 -18.53
N ALA A 527 15.06 0.08 -19.13
CA ALA A 527 15.94 1.25 -19.20
C ALA A 527 15.46 2.29 -20.23
N MET A 528 14.98 1.85 -21.38
CA MET A 528 14.47 2.70 -22.46
C MET A 528 13.05 3.22 -22.20
N LEU A 529 12.26 2.50 -21.40
CA LEU A 529 10.85 2.80 -21.12
C LEU A 529 10.57 4.26 -20.73
N PRO A 530 11.29 4.89 -19.78
CA PRO A 530 11.02 6.26 -19.41
C PRO A 530 11.75 7.31 -20.27
N VAL A 531 12.65 6.91 -21.19
CA VAL A 531 13.51 7.85 -21.95
C VAL A 531 13.09 7.96 -23.42
N LEU A 532 12.61 6.88 -24.05
CA LEU A 532 12.18 6.87 -25.45
C LEU A 532 10.74 7.38 -25.60
N ASP A 533 10.49 8.65 -25.32
CA ASP A 533 9.17 9.29 -25.43
C ASP A 533 9.27 10.55 -26.28
N PHE A 534 9.16 10.40 -27.61
CA PHE A 534 9.33 11.52 -28.54
C PHE A 534 8.01 12.12 -29.03
N ALA A 535 6.88 11.81 -28.39
CA ALA A 535 5.58 12.40 -28.72
C ALA A 535 5.61 13.96 -28.76
N PRO A 536 6.35 14.69 -27.90
CA PRO A 536 6.45 16.15 -28.00
C PRO A 536 7.22 16.69 -29.23
N TRP A 537 7.85 15.81 -30.02
CA TRP A 537 8.52 16.13 -31.28
C TRP A 537 7.77 15.56 -32.49
N THR A 538 7.18 14.38 -32.35
CA THR A 538 6.52 13.67 -33.45
C THR A 538 5.03 13.96 -33.56
N GLY A 539 4.38 14.39 -32.47
CA GLY A 539 2.92 14.47 -32.36
C GLY A 539 2.23 13.11 -32.13
N ARG A 540 2.97 12.00 -32.15
CA ARG A 540 2.41 10.64 -32.09
C ARG A 540 2.46 10.05 -30.69
N PHE A 541 1.30 9.75 -30.11
CA PHE A 541 1.18 9.20 -28.75
C PHE A 541 0.27 7.97 -28.63
N PHE A 542 -0.39 7.54 -29.71
CA PHE A 542 -1.14 6.28 -29.76
C PHE A 542 -0.22 5.08 -29.99
N PHE A 543 0.65 5.20 -30.99
CA PHE A 543 1.67 4.23 -31.35
C PHE A 543 3.01 4.97 -31.43
N ASP A 544 3.91 4.66 -30.50
CA ASP A 544 5.13 5.43 -30.25
C ASP A 544 6.41 4.60 -30.47
N GLU A 545 7.56 5.22 -30.25
CA GLU A 545 8.87 4.60 -30.51
C GLU A 545 9.14 3.43 -29.58
N PHE A 546 8.58 3.47 -28.37
CA PHE A 546 8.75 2.42 -27.39
C PHE A 546 7.92 1.18 -27.76
N ASP A 547 6.75 1.35 -28.38
CA ASP A 547 5.98 0.23 -28.96
C ASP A 547 6.83 -0.55 -30.00
N LEU A 548 7.59 0.17 -30.83
CA LEU A 548 8.51 -0.45 -31.81
C LEU A 548 9.63 -1.26 -31.14
N VAL A 549 10.13 -0.82 -29.98
CA VAL A 549 11.11 -1.59 -29.17
C VAL A 549 10.48 -2.88 -28.64
N VAL A 550 9.25 -2.83 -28.13
CA VAL A 550 8.51 -4.02 -27.67
C VAL A 550 8.27 -4.98 -28.83
N MET A 551 7.80 -4.47 -29.98
CA MET A 551 7.57 -5.28 -31.18
C MET A 551 8.86 -5.90 -31.72
N THR A 552 9.97 -5.17 -31.72
CA THR A 552 11.29 -5.70 -32.09
C THR A 552 11.72 -6.83 -31.16
N THR A 553 11.47 -6.68 -29.86
CA THR A 553 11.72 -7.72 -28.85
C THR A 553 10.93 -8.99 -29.16
N LEU A 554 9.64 -8.85 -29.47
CA LEU A 554 8.76 -9.96 -29.82
C LEU A 554 9.13 -10.59 -31.17
N ALA A 555 9.48 -9.80 -32.18
CA ALA A 555 9.88 -10.29 -33.50
C ALA A 555 11.11 -11.20 -33.40
N VAL A 556 12.17 -10.73 -32.75
CA VAL A 556 13.39 -11.54 -32.55
C VAL A 556 13.09 -12.80 -31.72
N TYR A 557 12.27 -12.68 -30.68
CA TYR A 557 11.85 -13.83 -29.87
C TYR A 557 11.12 -14.90 -30.70
N TYR A 558 10.12 -14.51 -31.50
CA TYR A 558 9.36 -15.45 -32.32
C TYR A 558 10.20 -16.03 -33.46
N TRP A 559 11.21 -15.31 -33.95
CA TRP A 559 12.17 -15.83 -34.92
C TRP A 559 13.06 -16.94 -34.35
N GLN A 560 13.48 -16.80 -33.09
CA GLN A 560 14.38 -17.73 -32.37
C GLN A 560 13.63 -18.73 -31.47
N LYS A 561 12.30 -18.82 -31.57
CA LYS A 561 11.49 -19.62 -30.63
C LYS A 561 11.83 -21.11 -30.69
N SER A 562 12.29 -21.64 -29.56
CA SER A 562 12.63 -23.07 -29.38
C SER A 562 11.37 -23.95 -29.37
N SER A 563 11.45 -25.14 -30.00
CA SER A 563 10.39 -26.16 -29.98
C SER A 563 10.23 -26.84 -28.61
N ILE A 564 11.20 -26.66 -27.70
CA ILE A 564 11.24 -27.33 -26.40
C ILE A 564 10.18 -26.73 -25.46
N ARG A 565 9.29 -27.59 -24.94
CA ARG A 565 8.28 -27.19 -23.94
C ARG A 565 8.94 -26.75 -22.62
N SER A 566 8.70 -25.49 -22.28
CA SER A 566 9.05 -24.86 -21.01
C SER A 566 8.47 -25.61 -19.78
N SER A 567 9.36 -26.13 -18.92
CA SER A 567 9.02 -27.02 -17.79
C SER A 567 8.50 -26.28 -16.54
N ARG A 568 8.93 -25.03 -16.31
CA ARG A 568 8.53 -24.25 -15.12
C ARG A 568 7.19 -23.56 -15.38
N GLN A 569 6.10 -24.19 -15.01
CA GLN A 569 4.78 -23.57 -15.13
C GLN A 569 4.46 -22.71 -13.92
N PHE A 570 3.80 -21.56 -14.14
CA PHE A 570 3.08 -20.88 -13.06
C PHE A 570 2.10 -21.85 -12.41
N SER A 571 1.84 -21.69 -11.11
CA SER A 571 0.83 -22.49 -10.42
C SER A 571 -0.54 -22.34 -11.09
N GLY A 572 -1.41 -23.35 -10.96
CA GLY A 572 -2.77 -23.29 -11.53
C GLY A 572 -3.52 -22.04 -11.06
N THR A 573 -3.36 -21.67 -9.78
CA THR A 573 -3.93 -20.44 -9.21
C THR A 573 -3.43 -19.17 -9.92
N VAL A 574 -2.13 -19.02 -10.18
CA VAL A 574 -1.59 -17.85 -10.88
C VAL A 574 -2.15 -17.75 -12.29
N LYS A 575 -2.22 -18.87 -13.01
CA LYS A 575 -2.79 -18.91 -14.37
C LYS A 575 -4.26 -18.51 -14.35
N LEU A 576 -5.02 -19.00 -13.37
CA LEU A 576 -6.43 -18.66 -13.21
C LEU A 576 -6.61 -17.16 -12.93
N CYS A 577 -5.87 -16.60 -11.95
CA CYS A 577 -5.96 -15.17 -11.63
C CYS A 577 -5.55 -14.28 -12.80
N LEU A 578 -4.43 -14.58 -13.46
CA LEU A 578 -3.96 -13.81 -14.61
C LEU A 578 -4.87 -13.98 -15.83
N GLY A 579 -5.39 -15.19 -16.08
CA GLY A 579 -6.30 -15.47 -17.17
C GLY A 579 -7.66 -14.79 -16.99
N LEU A 580 -8.20 -14.82 -15.77
CA LEU A 580 -9.44 -14.12 -15.43
C LEU A 580 -9.28 -12.61 -15.56
N PHE A 581 -8.19 -12.05 -15.02
CA PHE A 581 -7.90 -10.62 -15.16
C PHE A 581 -7.73 -10.22 -16.63
N ALA A 582 -6.96 -10.99 -17.41
CA ALA A 582 -6.77 -10.73 -18.84
C ALA A 582 -8.09 -10.78 -19.61
N LEU A 583 -8.96 -11.75 -19.32
CA LEU A 583 -10.27 -11.86 -19.95
C LEU A 583 -11.14 -10.64 -19.65
N ILE A 584 -11.26 -10.23 -18.38
CA ILE A 584 -12.04 -9.05 -17.98
C ILE A 584 -11.46 -7.79 -18.61
N TYR A 585 -10.14 -7.65 -18.63
CA TYR A 585 -9.46 -6.51 -19.24
C TYR A 585 -9.73 -6.44 -20.75
N LEU A 586 -9.68 -7.57 -21.46
CA LEU A 586 -10.01 -7.62 -22.89
C LEU A 586 -11.48 -7.29 -23.17
N ILE A 587 -12.40 -7.74 -22.31
CA ILE A 587 -13.82 -7.36 -22.40
C ILE A 587 -13.97 -5.84 -22.25
N SER A 588 -13.27 -5.23 -21.28
CA SER A 588 -13.31 -3.78 -21.09
C SER A 588 -12.67 -3.00 -22.25
N VAL A 589 -11.54 -3.46 -22.80
CA VAL A 589 -10.95 -2.88 -24.03
C VAL A 589 -11.93 -2.99 -25.20
N TYR A 590 -12.58 -4.14 -25.37
CA TYR A 590 -13.62 -4.33 -26.38
C TYR A 590 -14.76 -3.31 -26.22
N ARG A 591 -15.23 -3.08 -24.98
CA ARG A 591 -16.28 -2.08 -24.72
C ARG A 591 -15.85 -0.65 -25.00
N GLY A 592 -14.62 -0.28 -24.64
CA GLY A 592 -14.09 1.05 -24.93
C GLY A 592 -13.95 1.32 -26.44
N LEU A 593 -13.58 0.28 -27.18
CA LEU A 593 -13.32 0.31 -28.63
C LEU A 593 -14.60 0.28 -29.49
N PHE A 594 -15.65 -0.45 -29.10
CA PHE A 594 -16.85 -0.65 -29.93
C PHE A 594 -18.00 0.32 -29.61
N PRO A 595 -18.85 0.69 -30.61
CA PRO A 595 -18.75 0.37 -32.04
C PRO A 595 -17.50 0.96 -32.70
N LEU A 596 -16.89 0.23 -33.65
CA LEU A 596 -15.68 0.71 -34.32
C LEU A 596 -15.94 2.04 -35.05
N GLN A 597 -15.11 3.03 -34.76
CA GLN A 597 -15.05 4.28 -35.51
C GLN A 597 -14.32 4.05 -36.83
N ASP A 598 -14.70 4.76 -37.89
CA ASP A 598 -13.95 4.79 -39.14
C ASP A 598 -12.49 5.19 -38.91
N ILE A 599 -11.57 4.53 -39.62
CA ILE A 599 -10.13 4.84 -39.57
C ILE A 599 -9.89 6.06 -40.48
N ASP A 600 -10.26 7.24 -39.97
CA ASP A 600 -9.97 8.53 -40.59
C ASP A 600 -8.67 9.13 -40.05
N ILE A 601 -8.28 10.30 -40.57
CA ILE A 601 -7.07 11.02 -40.13
C ILE A 601 -7.10 11.45 -38.65
N ASN A 602 -8.28 11.44 -38.01
CA ASN A 602 -8.48 11.83 -36.62
C ASN A 602 -8.57 10.65 -35.67
N ALA A 603 -8.59 9.41 -36.17
CA ALA A 603 -8.75 8.19 -35.39
C ALA A 603 -7.66 8.01 -34.32
N PHE A 604 -6.44 8.49 -34.58
CA PHE A 604 -5.29 8.34 -33.69
C PHE A 604 -4.70 9.68 -33.24
N SER A 605 -5.43 10.79 -33.40
CA SER A 605 -4.92 12.13 -33.10
C SER A 605 -5.43 12.67 -31.76
N ASN A 606 -6.61 12.28 -31.27
CA ASN A 606 -7.22 12.88 -30.07
C ASN A 606 -7.76 11.83 -29.07
N TYR A 607 -7.93 12.25 -27.81
CA TYR A 607 -8.38 11.38 -26.71
C TYR A 607 -9.88 11.02 -26.77
N TYR A 608 -10.68 11.73 -27.57
CA TYR A 608 -12.11 11.47 -27.71
C TYR A 608 -12.42 10.29 -28.64
N SER A 609 -11.45 9.89 -29.48
CA SER A 609 -11.58 8.72 -30.33
C SER A 609 -11.80 7.44 -29.52
N ARG A 610 -12.58 6.52 -30.08
CA ARG A 610 -12.73 5.15 -29.54
C ARG A 610 -11.44 4.36 -29.51
N TYR A 611 -10.50 4.68 -30.40
CA TYR A 611 -9.18 4.04 -30.40
C TYR A 611 -8.33 4.43 -29.19
N ASN A 612 -8.70 5.46 -28.40
CA ASN A 612 -8.02 5.77 -27.14
C ASN A 612 -8.03 4.57 -26.17
N SER A 613 -9.02 3.67 -26.32
CA SER A 613 -9.06 2.39 -25.63
C SER A 613 -7.83 1.51 -25.91
N LEU A 614 -7.36 1.48 -27.17
CA LEU A 614 -6.14 0.75 -27.54
C LEU A 614 -4.91 1.45 -26.99
N ARG A 615 -4.86 2.79 -27.01
CA ARG A 615 -3.74 3.55 -26.43
C ARG A 615 -3.57 3.23 -24.95
N VAL A 616 -4.61 3.35 -24.14
CA VAL A 616 -4.55 3.07 -22.70
C VAL A 616 -4.34 1.56 -22.45
N GLY A 617 -5.02 0.72 -23.24
CA GLY A 617 -4.99 -0.74 -23.16
C GLY A 617 -3.62 -1.39 -23.46
N LYS A 618 -2.83 -0.78 -24.35
CA LYS A 618 -1.63 -1.42 -24.91
C LYS A 618 -0.59 -1.80 -23.86
N GLY A 619 -0.46 -1.05 -22.76
CA GLY A 619 0.53 -1.32 -21.72
C GLY A 619 0.37 -2.70 -21.07
N VAL A 620 -0.87 -3.06 -20.73
CA VAL A 620 -1.22 -4.37 -20.18
C VAL A 620 -1.08 -5.46 -21.26
N ILE A 621 -1.56 -5.18 -22.48
CA ILE A 621 -1.48 -6.11 -23.62
C ILE A 621 -0.03 -6.47 -23.94
N TRP A 622 0.86 -5.47 -24.00
CA TRP A 622 2.30 -5.67 -24.19
C TRP A 622 2.93 -6.50 -23.08
N ALA A 623 2.54 -6.28 -21.82
CA ALA A 623 3.01 -7.09 -20.71
C ALA A 623 2.66 -8.57 -20.92
N PHE A 624 1.40 -8.86 -21.30
CA PHE A 624 0.96 -10.24 -21.57
C PHE A 624 1.66 -10.86 -22.79
N PHE A 625 1.95 -10.10 -23.84
CA PHE A 625 2.74 -10.61 -24.97
C PHE A 625 4.20 -10.90 -24.61
N LEU A 626 4.77 -10.17 -23.66
CA LEU A 626 6.12 -10.43 -23.14
C LEU A 626 6.17 -11.58 -22.11
N LEU A 627 5.03 -11.97 -21.53
CA LEU A 627 4.97 -13.00 -20.48
C LEU A 627 5.55 -14.37 -20.89
N PRO A 628 5.29 -14.92 -22.10
CA PRO A 628 5.92 -16.15 -22.55
C PRO A 628 7.46 -16.05 -22.64
N LEU A 629 7.95 -14.94 -23.18
CA LEU A 629 9.39 -14.66 -23.28
C LEU A 629 10.01 -14.52 -21.88
N LEU A 630 9.36 -13.80 -20.96
CA LEU A 630 9.78 -13.67 -19.57
C LEU A 630 9.88 -15.03 -18.86
N LYS A 631 8.89 -15.90 -19.07
CA LYS A 631 8.88 -17.25 -18.50
C LYS A 631 10.06 -18.08 -19.02
N GLN A 632 10.37 -17.98 -20.30
CA GLN A 632 11.52 -18.66 -20.90
C GLN A 632 12.84 -18.12 -20.38
N THR A 633 13.02 -16.79 -20.32
CA THR A 633 14.28 -16.19 -19.85
C THR A 633 14.53 -16.46 -18.37
N LEU A 634 13.49 -16.45 -17.52
CA LEU A 634 13.59 -16.85 -16.11
C LEU A 634 13.99 -18.32 -15.91
N GLN A 635 13.75 -19.18 -16.90
CA GLN A 635 14.16 -20.59 -16.87
C GLN A 635 15.60 -20.77 -17.33
N GLN A 636 15.96 -20.11 -18.42
CA GLN A 636 17.27 -20.26 -19.05
C GLN A 636 18.37 -19.49 -18.30
N TYR A 637 18.03 -18.35 -17.68
CA TYR A 637 19.02 -17.43 -17.11
C TYR A 637 18.78 -17.21 -15.61
N PRO A 638 19.66 -17.74 -14.73
CA PRO A 638 19.53 -17.59 -13.28
C PRO A 638 19.56 -16.13 -12.78
N LYS A 639 20.25 -15.24 -13.51
CA LYS A 639 20.40 -13.82 -13.18
C LYS A 639 19.33 -12.90 -13.80
N ALA A 640 18.30 -13.45 -14.45
CA ALA A 640 17.25 -12.68 -15.13
C ALA A 640 16.62 -11.57 -14.26
N LYS A 641 16.33 -11.87 -12.97
CA LYS A 641 15.84 -10.86 -12.02
C LYS A 641 16.81 -9.68 -11.84
N GLN A 642 18.11 -9.96 -11.79
CA GLN A 642 19.13 -8.92 -11.63
C GLN A 642 19.24 -8.05 -12.88
N TYR A 643 19.15 -8.64 -14.08
CA TYR A 643 19.16 -7.88 -15.33
C TYR A 643 17.98 -6.91 -15.41
N PHE A 644 16.78 -7.37 -15.04
CA PHE A 644 15.61 -6.50 -14.91
C PHE A 644 15.82 -5.38 -13.90
N GLY A 645 16.31 -5.71 -12.70
CA GLY A 645 16.55 -4.71 -11.67
C GLY A 645 17.58 -3.65 -12.06
N TYR A 646 18.67 -4.05 -12.72
CA TYR A 646 19.66 -3.08 -13.23
C TYR A 646 19.14 -2.26 -14.42
N GLY A 647 18.26 -2.83 -15.25
CA GLY A 647 17.59 -2.09 -16.33
C GLY A 647 16.63 -1.03 -15.78
N ALA A 648 15.80 -1.38 -14.80
CA ALA A 648 14.93 -0.42 -14.11
C ALA A 648 15.74 0.69 -13.40
N LEU A 649 16.88 0.33 -12.80
CA LEU A 649 17.80 1.29 -12.21
C LEU A 649 18.43 2.23 -13.27
N LEU A 650 18.80 1.71 -14.44
CA LEU A 650 19.34 2.55 -15.52
C LEU A 650 18.28 3.52 -16.06
N GLY A 651 17.02 3.07 -16.19
CA GLY A 651 15.90 3.94 -16.54
C GLY A 651 15.71 5.05 -15.50
N LEU A 652 15.79 4.72 -14.20
CA LEU A 652 15.75 5.69 -13.12
C LEU A 652 16.87 6.72 -13.18
N ILE A 653 18.11 6.30 -13.48
CA ILE A 653 19.24 7.21 -13.67
C ILE A 653 18.97 8.16 -14.84
N GLY A 654 18.39 7.66 -15.94
CA GLY A 654 17.97 8.48 -17.08
C GLY A 654 16.97 9.56 -16.67
N VAL A 655 15.91 9.19 -15.94
CA VAL A 655 14.92 10.13 -15.42
C VAL A 655 15.56 11.16 -14.51
N ILE A 656 16.40 10.73 -13.56
CA ILE A 656 17.11 11.63 -12.65
C ILE A 656 17.95 12.66 -13.42
N GLY A 657 18.71 12.20 -14.42
CA GLY A 657 19.56 13.07 -15.24
C GLY A 657 18.74 14.13 -15.98
N VAL A 658 17.66 13.72 -16.66
CA VAL A 658 16.79 14.65 -17.40
C VAL A 658 16.08 15.60 -16.44
N SER A 659 15.58 15.13 -15.29
CA SER A 659 14.91 15.98 -14.30
C SER A 659 15.83 17.04 -13.68
N ILE A 660 17.07 16.67 -13.36
CA ILE A 660 18.06 17.63 -12.84
C ILE A 660 18.40 18.67 -13.91
N TRP A 661 18.59 18.25 -15.16
CA TRP A 661 18.85 19.16 -16.27
C TRP A 661 17.66 20.11 -16.54
N GLU A 662 16.44 19.57 -16.59
CA GLU A 662 15.21 20.35 -16.75
C GLU A 662 15.08 21.40 -15.64
N ARG A 663 15.26 20.99 -14.37
CA ARG A 663 15.14 21.91 -13.25
C ARG A 663 16.24 22.97 -13.24
N PHE A 664 17.46 22.59 -13.58
CA PHE A 664 18.56 23.54 -13.76
C PHE A 664 18.22 24.62 -14.79
N LEU A 665 17.61 24.23 -15.92
CA LEU A 665 17.23 25.17 -16.97
C LEU A 665 16.07 26.09 -16.55
N PHE A 666 15.00 25.57 -15.94
CA PHE A 666 13.77 26.34 -15.78
C PHE A 666 13.67 27.15 -14.47
N SER A 667 13.99 26.56 -13.32
CA SER A 667 13.80 27.22 -12.01
C SER A 667 15.08 27.38 -11.19
N GLY A 668 16.11 26.57 -11.47
CA GLY A 668 17.33 26.45 -10.66
C GLY A 668 17.23 25.33 -9.62
N LEU A 669 18.36 24.68 -9.32
CA LEU A 669 18.37 23.46 -8.50
C LEU A 669 17.89 23.67 -7.06
N PHE A 670 18.17 24.83 -6.47
CA PHE A 670 17.85 25.12 -5.06
C PHE A 670 16.73 26.14 -4.88
N ASN A 671 16.02 26.49 -5.96
CA ASN A 671 14.85 27.34 -5.88
C ASN A 671 13.63 26.49 -5.50
N PHE A 672 13.14 26.65 -4.27
CA PHE A 672 11.96 25.94 -3.74
C PHE A 672 10.70 26.80 -3.66
N GLU A 673 10.76 28.03 -4.17
CA GLU A 673 9.64 28.98 -4.19
C GLU A 673 8.85 28.94 -5.51
N SER A 674 9.48 28.49 -6.59
CA SER A 674 8.83 28.37 -7.91
C SER A 674 7.81 27.23 -7.93
N ASP A 675 6.70 27.47 -8.62
CA ASP A 675 5.63 26.52 -8.92
C ASP A 675 5.96 25.53 -10.05
N TYR A 676 7.18 25.59 -10.60
CA TYR A 676 7.61 24.72 -11.69
C TYR A 676 7.70 23.26 -11.27
N ARG A 677 6.88 22.42 -11.90
CA ARG A 677 6.90 20.96 -11.72
C ARG A 677 7.60 20.29 -12.89
N ILE A 678 8.58 19.46 -12.58
CA ILE A 678 9.37 18.70 -13.56
C ILE A 678 8.52 17.63 -14.26
N THR A 679 8.83 17.39 -15.53
CA THR A 679 8.11 16.42 -16.38
C THR A 679 9.04 15.35 -16.96
N ALA A 680 10.36 15.61 -16.99
CA ALA A 680 11.37 14.80 -17.64
C ALA A 680 10.96 14.46 -19.09
N MET A 681 11.10 13.20 -19.51
CA MET A 681 10.65 12.72 -20.81
C MET A 681 9.19 12.23 -20.80
N PHE A 682 8.42 12.36 -19.71
CA PHE A 682 7.06 11.82 -19.67
C PHE A 682 6.08 12.71 -20.43
N SER A 683 5.86 12.43 -21.72
CA SER A 683 4.95 13.20 -22.57
C SER A 683 3.50 13.11 -22.11
N THR A 684 3.12 12.03 -21.42
CA THR A 684 1.79 11.85 -20.82
C THR A 684 1.45 12.92 -19.78
N MET A 685 2.43 13.69 -19.30
CA MET A 685 2.19 14.84 -18.42
C MET A 685 1.54 16.05 -19.15
N HIS A 686 1.34 16.02 -20.47
CA HIS A 686 0.74 17.13 -21.25
C HIS A 686 -0.72 17.45 -20.92
N THR A 687 -1.42 16.51 -20.28
CA THR A 687 -2.78 16.72 -19.78
C THR A 687 -2.81 17.08 -18.30
N GLY A 688 -1.64 17.31 -17.68
CA GLY A 688 -1.51 17.25 -16.22
C GLY A 688 -1.52 15.81 -15.71
N GLY A 689 -1.13 15.60 -14.44
CA GLY A 689 -1.10 14.27 -13.83
C GLY A 689 0.14 14.01 -12.96
N GLY A 690 0.25 12.78 -12.44
CA GLY A 690 1.33 12.32 -11.55
C GLY A 690 2.13 11.14 -12.11
N HIS A 691 2.34 11.07 -13.43
CA HIS A 691 2.96 9.90 -14.05
C HIS A 691 4.44 9.74 -13.70
N ILE A 692 5.21 10.84 -13.67
CA ILE A 692 6.59 10.83 -13.18
C ILE A 692 6.65 10.41 -11.70
N ASP A 693 5.70 10.88 -10.88
CA ASP A 693 5.59 10.54 -9.46
C ASP A 693 5.44 9.03 -9.26
N ALA A 694 4.52 8.42 -10.02
CA ALA A 694 4.29 6.97 -9.99
C ALA A 694 5.51 6.17 -10.48
N TYR A 695 6.21 6.63 -11.53
CA TYR A 695 7.44 5.98 -11.99
C TYR A 695 8.54 6.01 -10.94
N LEU A 696 8.81 7.18 -10.34
CA LEU A 696 9.85 7.35 -9.32
C LEU A 696 9.61 6.42 -8.13
N VAL A 697 8.39 6.39 -7.60
CA VAL A 697 8.05 5.52 -6.46
C VAL A 697 8.18 4.03 -6.81
N LEU A 698 7.83 3.64 -8.04
CA LEU A 698 7.97 2.27 -8.51
C LEU A 698 9.44 1.86 -8.73
N ALA A 699 10.30 2.79 -9.17
CA ALA A 699 11.68 2.50 -9.56
C ALA A 699 12.71 2.70 -8.43
N LEU A 700 12.49 3.63 -7.50
CA LEU A 700 13.41 3.94 -6.38
C LEU A 700 13.86 2.70 -5.57
N PRO A 701 12.99 1.72 -5.24
CA PRO A 701 13.42 0.54 -4.49
C PRO A 701 14.50 -0.28 -5.20
N PHE A 702 14.63 -0.19 -6.54
CA PHE A 702 15.66 -0.89 -7.30
C PHE A 702 17.08 -0.34 -7.06
N ILE A 703 17.24 0.83 -6.44
CA ILE A 703 18.56 1.32 -6.00
C ILE A 703 19.20 0.33 -5.01
N ALA A 704 18.38 -0.42 -4.24
CA ALA A 704 18.84 -1.50 -3.37
C ALA A 704 19.73 -2.52 -4.09
N MET A 705 19.60 -2.68 -5.42
CA MET A 705 20.46 -3.55 -6.22
C MET A 705 21.95 -3.23 -6.07
N LEU A 706 22.31 -1.95 -5.97
CA LEU A 706 23.69 -1.49 -5.82
C LEU A 706 24.29 -1.84 -4.44
N PHE A 707 23.45 -1.92 -3.42
CA PHE A 707 23.87 -2.30 -2.07
C PHE A 707 23.92 -3.83 -1.89
N LEU A 708 22.98 -4.55 -2.49
CA LEU A 708 22.78 -5.99 -2.25
C LEU A 708 23.61 -6.88 -3.18
N TYR A 709 23.73 -6.50 -4.45
CA TYR A 709 24.26 -7.36 -5.52
C TYR A 709 25.53 -6.82 -6.20
N SER A 710 26.03 -5.64 -5.82
CA SER A 710 27.27 -5.11 -6.39
C SER A 710 28.52 -5.90 -5.93
N PRO A 711 29.42 -6.29 -6.85
CA PRO A 711 30.67 -6.97 -6.48
C PRO A 711 31.64 -6.03 -5.75
N ARG A 712 31.69 -4.73 -6.12
CA ARG A 712 32.55 -3.71 -5.50
C ARG A 712 31.76 -2.93 -4.46
N ARG A 713 31.82 -3.37 -3.19
CA ARG A 713 30.95 -2.89 -2.10
C ARG A 713 31.03 -1.39 -1.85
N LEU A 714 32.23 -0.80 -1.82
CA LEU A 714 32.40 0.62 -1.54
C LEU A 714 31.85 1.48 -2.68
N MET A 715 32.26 1.21 -3.93
CA MET A 715 31.77 1.92 -5.11
C MET A 715 30.26 1.74 -5.30
N GLY A 716 29.74 0.52 -5.11
CA GLY A 716 28.30 0.25 -5.17
C GLY A 716 27.52 0.99 -4.08
N GLY A 717 28.05 1.05 -2.85
CA GLY A 717 27.47 1.83 -1.77
C GLY A 717 27.47 3.34 -2.03
N MET A 718 28.58 3.90 -2.53
CA MET A 718 28.68 5.32 -2.88
C MET A 718 27.74 5.68 -4.04
N ALA A 719 27.73 4.87 -5.11
CA ALA A 719 26.83 5.06 -6.24
C ALA A 719 25.37 4.93 -5.79
N GLY A 720 25.04 3.93 -4.97
CA GLY A 720 23.71 3.74 -4.41
C GLY A 720 23.26 4.92 -3.56
N PHE A 721 24.15 5.47 -2.73
CA PHE A 721 23.87 6.66 -1.93
C PHE A 721 23.66 7.91 -2.79
N GLY A 722 24.54 8.16 -3.77
CA GLY A 722 24.43 9.30 -4.67
C GLY A 722 23.16 9.25 -5.52
N ILE A 723 22.83 8.09 -6.10
CA ILE A 723 21.61 7.89 -6.89
C ILE A 723 20.37 8.00 -6.00
N PHE A 724 20.41 7.51 -4.77
CA PHE A 724 19.31 7.67 -3.82
C PHE A 724 19.10 9.15 -3.45
N ALA A 725 20.17 9.89 -3.16
CA ALA A 725 20.08 11.32 -2.86
C ALA A 725 19.49 12.10 -4.04
N ALA A 726 19.99 11.85 -5.26
CA ALA A 726 19.51 12.49 -6.47
C ALA A 726 18.05 12.09 -6.79
N GLY A 727 17.70 10.81 -6.64
CA GLY A 727 16.34 10.32 -6.85
C GLY A 727 15.34 10.85 -5.82
N LEU A 728 15.73 10.93 -4.55
CA LEU A 728 14.92 11.54 -3.50
C LEU A 728 14.74 13.03 -3.73
N TYR A 729 15.81 13.74 -4.13
CA TYR A 729 15.71 15.14 -4.55
C TYR A 729 14.69 15.29 -5.68
N VAL A 730 14.83 14.52 -6.77
CA VAL A 730 13.92 14.55 -7.92
C VAL A 730 12.47 14.31 -7.50
N LEU A 731 12.21 13.30 -6.66
CA LEU A 731 10.88 13.03 -6.11
C LEU A 731 10.35 14.22 -5.28
N MET A 732 11.19 14.86 -4.47
CA MET A 732 10.80 16.01 -3.66
C MET A 732 10.58 17.29 -4.48
N VAL A 733 11.24 17.43 -5.63
CA VAL A 733 11.06 18.60 -6.50
C VAL A 733 9.92 18.47 -7.51
N THR A 734 9.18 17.34 -7.50
CA THR A 734 7.89 17.27 -8.20
C THR A 734 6.78 18.03 -7.45
N PHE A 735 7.04 18.46 -6.21
CA PHE A 735 6.13 19.21 -5.33
C PHE A 735 4.76 18.58 -5.18
N SER A 736 4.73 17.25 -5.08
CA SER A 736 3.50 16.45 -5.06
C SER A 736 3.39 15.71 -3.73
N ARG A 737 2.29 15.93 -3.00
CA ARG A 737 2.08 15.37 -1.64
C ARG A 737 1.92 13.83 -1.67
N GLY A 738 1.26 13.32 -2.71
CA GLY A 738 1.03 11.88 -2.94
C GLY A 738 2.30 11.02 -2.93
N PRO A 739 3.30 11.29 -3.80
CA PRO A 739 4.53 10.53 -3.82
C PRO A 739 5.37 10.65 -2.56
N TYR A 740 5.24 11.71 -1.75
CA TYR A 740 5.97 11.81 -0.48
C TYR A 740 5.47 10.75 0.51
N LEU A 741 4.14 10.65 0.65
CA LEU A 741 3.50 9.62 1.47
C LEU A 741 3.81 8.22 0.91
N ALA A 742 3.70 8.05 -0.40
CA ALA A 742 3.97 6.78 -1.06
C ALA A 742 5.42 6.32 -0.90
N PHE A 743 6.37 7.25 -1.00
CA PHE A 743 7.78 6.98 -0.74
C PHE A 743 8.00 6.57 0.72
N ALA A 744 7.40 7.28 1.69
CA ALA A 744 7.52 6.94 3.10
C ALA A 744 7.01 5.50 3.38
N VAL A 745 5.83 5.15 2.86
CA VAL A 745 5.27 3.79 2.98
C VAL A 745 6.15 2.77 2.28
N ALA A 746 6.57 3.01 1.04
CA ALA A 746 7.44 2.10 0.29
C ALA A 746 8.77 1.86 1.01
N PHE A 747 9.35 2.91 1.60
CA PHE A 747 10.60 2.85 2.35
C PHE A 747 10.45 2.06 3.65
N ILE A 748 9.36 2.28 4.41
CA ILE A 748 9.05 1.49 5.61
C ILE A 748 8.84 0.01 5.25
N VAL A 749 8.06 -0.28 4.22
CA VAL A 749 7.84 -1.66 3.73
C VAL A 749 9.17 -2.30 3.32
N PHE A 750 10.06 -1.56 2.66
CA PHE A 750 11.39 -2.05 2.29
C PHE A 750 12.23 -2.40 3.52
N LEU A 751 12.31 -1.50 4.52
CA LEU A 751 13.07 -1.71 5.74
C LEU A 751 12.56 -2.93 6.52
N ILE A 752 11.24 -3.03 6.71
CA ILE A 752 10.59 -4.16 7.38
C ILE A 752 10.89 -5.46 6.61
N SER A 753 10.73 -5.45 5.28
CA SER A 753 10.99 -6.62 4.44
C SER A 753 12.44 -7.08 4.51
N LEU A 754 13.39 -6.14 4.55
CA LEU A 754 14.80 -6.46 4.67
C LEU A 754 15.10 -7.11 6.03
N LEU A 755 14.51 -6.61 7.12
CA LEU A 755 14.66 -7.23 8.45
C LEU A 755 14.17 -8.69 8.46
N PHE A 756 13.06 -8.98 7.78
CA PHE A 756 12.55 -10.34 7.67
C PHE A 756 13.36 -11.24 6.72
N ALA A 757 13.99 -10.69 5.68
CA ALA A 757 14.81 -11.45 4.73
C ALA A 757 16.20 -11.81 5.26
N VAL A 758 16.70 -11.05 6.25
CA VAL A 758 18.03 -11.25 6.82
C VAL A 758 18.05 -12.45 7.77
N ASN A 759 18.61 -13.57 7.31
CA ASN A 759 18.71 -14.81 8.10
C ASN A 759 20.00 -14.82 8.97
N ALA A 760 19.83 -15.13 10.25
CA ALA A 760 20.85 -15.17 11.31
C ALA A 760 22.22 -15.79 10.95
N LYS A 761 22.20 -16.95 10.26
CA LYS A 761 23.42 -17.74 9.97
C LYS A 761 24.44 -17.02 9.06
N HIS A 762 24.01 -16.03 8.26
CA HIS A 762 24.90 -15.30 7.35
C HIS A 762 25.33 -13.93 7.87
N LEU A 763 24.84 -13.46 9.02
CA LEU A 763 25.13 -12.11 9.49
C LEU A 763 26.51 -11.93 10.13
N ARG A 764 27.09 -13.02 10.67
CA ARG A 764 28.42 -12.98 11.27
C ARG A 764 29.52 -12.56 10.28
N THR A 765 29.23 -12.61 8.97
CA THR A 765 30.14 -12.26 7.87
C THR A 765 29.68 -11.04 7.05
N ASN A 766 28.49 -10.48 7.30
CA ASN A 766 27.84 -9.56 6.37
C ASN A 766 27.75 -8.12 6.92
N ARG A 767 28.86 -7.37 6.83
CA ARG A 767 28.94 -5.89 6.97
C ARG A 767 28.07 -5.10 5.96
N LYS A 768 27.13 -5.74 5.27
CA LYS A 768 26.26 -5.17 4.21
C LYS A 768 25.12 -4.29 4.75
N SER A 769 24.86 -4.28 6.07
CA SER A 769 23.78 -3.50 6.70
C SER A 769 24.17 -2.07 7.11
N ILE A 770 25.47 -1.76 7.22
CA ILE A 770 25.98 -0.44 7.61
C ILE A 770 25.59 0.68 6.61
N PRO A 771 25.72 0.52 5.27
CA PRO A 771 25.35 1.59 4.33
C PRO A 771 23.84 1.84 4.22
N LEU A 772 23.00 0.91 4.69
CA LEU A 772 21.55 1.11 4.68
C LEU A 772 21.09 2.05 5.80
N LEU A 773 21.77 2.04 6.95
CA LEU A 773 21.47 2.94 8.06
C LEU A 773 21.75 4.41 7.71
N SER A 774 22.80 4.66 6.91
CA SER A 774 23.11 6.01 6.39
C SER A 774 22.06 6.55 5.42
N VAL A 775 21.34 5.68 4.69
CA VAL A 775 20.23 6.09 3.82
C VAL A 775 19.05 6.60 4.65
N VAL A 776 18.77 5.98 5.81
CA VAL A 776 17.71 6.42 6.74
C VAL A 776 18.01 7.83 7.29
N LEU A 777 19.27 8.11 7.64
CA LEU A 777 19.68 9.42 8.14
C LEU A 777 19.67 10.53 7.07
N LEU A 778 19.83 10.17 5.79
CA LEU A 778 19.84 11.13 4.68
C LEU A 778 18.44 11.71 4.38
N VAL A 779 17.38 10.92 4.59
CA VAL A 779 16.00 11.34 4.29
C VAL A 779 15.63 12.66 4.97
N PRO A 780 15.77 12.85 6.30
CA PRO A 780 15.44 14.12 6.94
C PRO A 780 16.34 15.27 6.46
N VAL A 781 17.63 15.02 6.23
CA VAL A 781 18.59 16.05 5.77
C VAL A 781 18.16 16.65 4.42
N MET A 782 17.69 15.80 3.49
CA MET A 782 17.23 16.23 2.17
C MET A 782 15.82 16.81 2.19
N ALA A 783 14.96 16.32 3.08
CA ALA A 783 13.55 16.72 3.13
C ALA A 783 13.35 18.10 3.79
N ILE A 784 14.18 18.47 4.78
CA ILE A 784 14.03 19.73 5.53
C ILE A 784 14.03 20.97 4.62
N PRO A 785 15.00 21.20 3.72
CA PRO A 785 15.02 22.41 2.87
C PRO A 785 13.80 22.52 1.97
N VAL A 786 13.31 21.38 1.45
CA VAL A 786 12.12 21.36 0.57
C VAL A 786 10.87 21.71 1.35
N PHE A 787 10.66 21.10 2.54
CA PHE A 787 9.52 21.40 3.40
C PHE A 787 9.55 22.82 3.99
N GLN A 788 10.72 23.46 4.03
CA GLN A 788 10.86 24.86 4.38
C GLN A 788 10.51 25.83 3.24
N GLY A 789 10.43 25.37 1.99
CA GLY A 789 10.06 26.22 0.85
C GLY A 789 8.60 26.67 0.87
N GLY A 790 8.34 27.92 0.47
CA GLY A 790 7.01 28.53 0.54
C GLY A 790 5.96 27.83 -0.31
N PHE A 791 6.31 27.33 -1.51
CA PHE A 791 5.36 26.68 -2.40
C PHE A 791 4.74 25.41 -1.80
N ILE A 792 5.56 24.50 -1.26
CA ILE A 792 5.02 23.27 -0.67
C ILE A 792 4.22 23.56 0.60
N GLN A 793 4.62 24.55 1.40
CA GLN A 793 3.87 24.97 2.58
C GLN A 793 2.49 25.50 2.20
N GLU A 794 2.38 26.29 1.14
CA GLU A 794 1.08 26.74 0.63
C GLU A 794 0.21 25.57 0.18
N ARG A 795 0.80 24.56 -0.48
CA ARG A 795 0.08 23.33 -0.84
C ARG A 795 -0.38 22.54 0.38
N PHE A 796 0.39 22.50 1.47
CA PHE A 796 -0.04 21.87 2.72
C PHE A 796 -1.16 22.66 3.40
N LYS A 797 -1.15 24.00 3.34
CA LYS A 797 -2.22 24.85 3.89
C LYS A 797 -3.56 24.68 3.18
N ARG A 798 -3.56 24.31 1.89
CA ARG A 798 -4.78 24.12 1.07
C ARG A 798 -5.17 22.65 0.90
N ILE A 799 -4.82 21.77 1.86
CA ILE A 799 -5.16 20.34 1.77
C ILE A 799 -6.67 20.13 1.72
N ASP A 800 -7.43 20.78 2.61
CA ASP A 800 -8.85 20.50 2.77
C ASP A 800 -9.65 20.95 1.54
N GLN A 801 -9.34 22.14 1.01
CA GLN A 801 -9.93 22.66 -0.22
C GLN A 801 -9.66 21.75 -1.43
N ASP A 802 -8.44 21.19 -1.56
CA ASP A 802 -8.09 20.29 -2.68
C ASP A 802 -8.80 18.93 -2.54
N LEU A 803 -9.00 18.45 -1.31
CA LEU A 803 -9.69 17.20 -1.10
C LEU A 803 -11.17 17.28 -1.46
N ASP A 804 -11.87 18.34 -1.06
CA ASP A 804 -13.30 18.50 -1.38
C ASP A 804 -13.53 18.54 -2.90
N VAL A 805 -12.67 19.27 -3.63
CA VAL A 805 -12.69 19.31 -5.09
C VAL A 805 -12.45 17.92 -5.69
N ARG A 806 -11.52 17.13 -5.13
CA ARG A 806 -11.25 15.76 -5.58
C ARG A 806 -12.41 14.81 -5.31
N LEU A 807 -13.01 14.86 -4.12
CA LEU A 807 -14.15 14.00 -3.78
C LEU A 807 -15.35 14.31 -4.69
N GLN A 808 -15.62 15.58 -4.94
CA GLN A 808 -16.67 16.00 -5.90
C GLN A 808 -16.35 15.54 -7.32
N HIS A 809 -15.10 15.69 -7.78
CA HIS A 809 -14.64 15.19 -9.08
C HIS A 809 -14.84 13.68 -9.20
N TRP A 810 -14.37 12.90 -8.23
CA TRP A 810 -14.49 11.45 -8.22
C TRP A 810 -15.94 10.98 -8.17
N GLN A 811 -16.79 11.67 -7.41
CA GLN A 811 -18.22 11.37 -7.37
C GLN A 811 -18.85 11.63 -8.75
N ALA A 812 -18.58 12.78 -9.37
CA ALA A 812 -19.08 13.10 -10.71
C ALA A 812 -18.64 12.05 -11.76
N ILE A 813 -17.43 11.50 -11.64
CA ILE A 813 -16.94 10.40 -12.51
C ILE A 813 -17.74 9.11 -12.31
N LEU A 814 -18.13 8.80 -11.08
CA LEU A 814 -18.93 7.61 -10.82
C LEU A 814 -20.38 7.78 -11.27
N ASP A 815 -20.91 9.01 -11.18
CA ASP A 815 -22.28 9.39 -11.57
C ASP A 815 -22.45 9.52 -13.10
N MET A 816 -21.39 9.79 -13.86
CA MET A 816 -21.46 9.85 -15.34
C MET A 816 -21.46 8.47 -16.03
N ARG A 817 -21.36 7.38 -15.27
CA ARG A 817 -21.43 6.02 -15.83
C ARG A 817 -22.86 5.69 -16.23
N ASP A 818 -23.01 4.83 -17.23
CA ASP A 818 -24.31 4.32 -17.64
C ASP A 818 -24.94 3.50 -16.50
N ASP A 819 -26.23 3.74 -16.21
CA ASP A 819 -27.00 3.03 -15.19
C ASP A 819 -27.48 1.66 -15.70
N ASP A 820 -26.51 0.77 -15.98
CA ASP A 820 -26.78 -0.58 -16.45
C ASP A 820 -25.91 -1.65 -15.76
N VAL A 821 -26.42 -2.88 -15.76
CA VAL A 821 -25.77 -4.02 -15.10
C VAL A 821 -24.42 -4.34 -15.74
N MET A 822 -24.29 -4.23 -17.06
CA MET A 822 -23.03 -4.54 -17.73
C MET A 822 -21.97 -3.52 -17.32
N THR A 823 -22.28 -2.24 -17.29
CA THR A 823 -21.37 -1.16 -16.85
C THR A 823 -20.99 -1.31 -15.38
N THR A 824 -21.93 -1.70 -14.53
CA THR A 824 -21.65 -2.01 -13.12
C THR A 824 -20.63 -3.15 -12.97
N LEU A 825 -20.77 -4.21 -13.77
CA LEU A 825 -19.91 -5.41 -13.66
C LEU A 825 -18.55 -5.25 -14.37
N PHE A 826 -18.54 -4.71 -15.60
CA PHE A 826 -17.38 -4.67 -16.50
C PHE A 826 -16.83 -3.26 -16.78
N GLY A 827 -17.47 -2.21 -16.25
CA GLY A 827 -17.09 -0.81 -16.45
C GLY A 827 -17.54 -0.23 -17.79
N MET A 828 -17.26 1.06 -17.97
CA MET A 828 -17.51 1.84 -19.19
C MET A 828 -16.58 1.44 -20.35
N GLY A 829 -15.50 0.71 -20.05
CA GLY A 829 -14.48 0.31 -21.00
C GLY A 829 -13.21 1.14 -20.91
N VAL A 830 -12.05 0.48 -21.03
CA VAL A 830 -10.73 1.12 -20.90
C VAL A 830 -10.60 2.34 -21.80
N GLY A 831 -10.17 3.47 -21.23
CA GLY A 831 -9.89 4.71 -21.98
C GLY A 831 -11.13 5.45 -22.49
N SER A 832 -12.33 5.12 -22.00
CA SER A 832 -13.58 5.79 -22.39
C SER A 832 -13.79 7.15 -21.69
N TYR A 833 -13.10 7.39 -20.57
CA TYR A 833 -13.32 8.54 -19.70
C TYR A 833 -13.32 9.91 -20.41
N PRO A 834 -12.29 10.31 -21.19
CA PRO A 834 -12.27 11.62 -21.85
C PRO A 834 -13.48 11.87 -22.75
N ARG A 835 -13.92 10.83 -23.47
CA ARG A 835 -15.09 10.90 -24.35
C ARG A 835 -16.37 11.05 -23.53
N THR A 836 -16.54 10.25 -22.48
CA THR A 836 -17.72 10.31 -21.60
C THR A 836 -17.82 11.68 -20.91
N TYR A 837 -16.71 12.19 -20.38
CA TYR A 837 -16.63 13.51 -19.77
C TYR A 837 -17.08 14.61 -20.73
N PHE A 838 -16.57 14.57 -21.97
CA PHE A 838 -16.91 15.54 -23.02
C PHE A 838 -18.42 15.60 -23.32
N TRP A 839 -19.11 14.45 -23.38
CA TRP A 839 -20.55 14.42 -23.67
C TRP A 839 -21.43 14.70 -22.46
N TRP A 840 -20.94 14.43 -21.24
CA TRP A 840 -21.69 14.62 -20.01
C TRP A 840 -21.69 16.09 -19.55
N HIS A 841 -20.56 16.79 -19.65
CA HIS A 841 -20.48 18.20 -19.28
C HIS A 841 -21.02 19.11 -20.39
N ARG A 842 -21.98 19.98 -20.06
CA ARG A 842 -22.46 21.05 -20.96
C ARG A 842 -22.29 22.41 -20.29
N GLY A 843 -21.51 23.32 -20.91
CA GLY A 843 -21.36 24.71 -20.47
C GLY A 843 -19.91 25.12 -20.14
N ILE A 844 -19.76 25.97 -19.13
CA ILE A 844 -18.47 26.56 -18.71
C ILE A 844 -17.53 25.43 -18.25
N GLY A 845 -16.32 25.37 -18.82
CA GLY A 845 -15.32 24.34 -18.50
C GLY A 845 -15.20 23.20 -19.51
N MET A 846 -15.99 23.19 -20.59
CA MET A 846 -15.77 22.23 -21.69
C MET A 846 -14.35 22.39 -22.27
N PRO A 847 -13.60 21.29 -22.46
CA PRO A 847 -12.29 21.35 -23.08
C PRO A 847 -12.41 21.81 -24.54
N ALA A 848 -11.50 22.64 -25.00
CA ALA A 848 -11.43 22.95 -26.43
C ALA A 848 -11.15 21.68 -27.24
N THR A 849 -11.63 21.67 -28.48
CA THR A 849 -11.51 20.53 -29.40
C THR A 849 -10.67 20.93 -30.59
N TYR A 850 -10.00 19.94 -31.19
CA TYR A 850 -9.34 20.12 -32.48
C TYR A 850 -9.63 18.92 -33.37
N LYS A 851 -9.69 19.16 -34.68
CA LYS A 851 -9.89 18.12 -35.69
C LYS A 851 -9.23 18.55 -37.00
N ILE A 852 -8.62 17.62 -37.71
CA ILE A 852 -8.22 17.83 -39.11
C ILE A 852 -9.44 17.60 -40.00
N GLN A 853 -9.77 18.60 -40.80
CA GLN A 853 -10.83 18.53 -41.81
C GLN A 853 -10.25 18.66 -43.22
N SER A 854 -11.08 18.41 -44.23
CA SER A 854 -10.66 18.52 -45.62
C SER A 854 -11.77 19.08 -46.50
N ASP A 855 -11.40 20.06 -47.31
CA ASP A 855 -12.22 20.68 -48.36
C ASP A 855 -11.49 20.49 -49.70
N ASP A 856 -12.16 19.94 -50.71
CA ASP A 856 -11.61 19.74 -52.07
C ASP A 856 -10.22 19.08 -52.12
N GLY A 857 -9.92 18.21 -51.15
CA GLY A 857 -8.63 17.50 -51.04
C GLY A 857 -7.54 18.27 -50.30
N ASN A 858 -7.73 19.56 -49.99
CA ASN A 858 -6.88 20.31 -49.06
C ASN A 858 -7.23 19.95 -47.62
N ARG A 859 -6.24 19.88 -46.72
CA ARG A 859 -6.44 19.58 -45.29
C ARG A 859 -6.18 20.83 -44.48
N TYR A 860 -6.92 21.00 -43.39
CA TYR A 860 -6.73 22.14 -42.49
C TYR A 860 -7.11 21.77 -41.06
N LEU A 861 -6.62 22.56 -40.11
CA LEU A 861 -6.91 22.40 -38.69
C LEU A 861 -8.18 23.18 -38.32
N ARG A 862 -9.19 22.49 -37.79
CA ARG A 862 -10.34 23.12 -37.14
C ARG A 862 -10.14 23.14 -35.64
N LEU A 863 -10.15 24.32 -35.03
CA LEU A 863 -9.92 24.54 -33.60
C LEU A 863 -11.18 25.16 -32.95
N GLY A 864 -11.81 24.39 -32.06
CA GLY A 864 -13.00 24.80 -31.31
C GLY A 864 -12.69 25.72 -30.13
N SER A 865 -13.72 26.40 -29.62
CA SER A 865 -13.63 27.21 -28.41
C SER A 865 -13.84 26.36 -27.14
N GLY A 866 -13.21 26.72 -26.02
CA GLY A 866 -13.36 26.01 -24.74
C GLY A 866 -12.25 26.38 -23.75
N GLY A 867 -11.99 25.50 -22.77
CA GLY A 867 -10.82 25.56 -21.92
C GLY A 867 -9.53 25.53 -22.73
N ALA A 868 -8.48 26.22 -22.27
CA ALA A 868 -7.28 26.44 -23.05
C ALA A 868 -6.60 25.13 -23.49
N LEU A 869 -6.48 24.97 -24.81
CA LEU A 869 -5.78 23.90 -25.50
C LEU A 869 -4.78 24.54 -26.47
N TYR A 870 -3.53 24.14 -26.36
CA TYR A 870 -2.44 24.63 -27.20
C TYR A 870 -1.94 23.48 -28.04
N LEU A 871 -1.94 23.63 -29.37
CA LEU A 871 -1.20 22.75 -30.27
C LEU A 871 0.21 23.30 -30.43
N ASP A 872 1.18 22.63 -29.83
CA ASP A 872 2.57 23.10 -29.78
C ASP A 872 3.44 22.37 -30.81
N GLN A 873 4.33 23.12 -31.45
CA GLN A 873 5.44 22.60 -32.26
C GLN A 873 6.76 23.19 -31.77
N ARG A 874 7.82 22.38 -31.69
CA ARG A 874 9.16 22.89 -31.35
C ARG A 874 9.72 23.72 -32.51
N VAL A 875 10.28 24.88 -32.20
CA VAL A 875 10.87 25.79 -33.18
C VAL A 875 12.28 26.18 -32.75
N ALA A 876 13.21 26.20 -33.71
CA ALA A 876 14.59 26.62 -33.49
C ALA A 876 14.72 28.11 -33.79
N ILE A 877 14.46 28.95 -32.78
CA ILE A 877 14.55 30.41 -32.91
C ILE A 877 15.86 30.94 -32.32
N GLU A 878 16.29 32.09 -32.84
CA GLU A 878 17.34 32.93 -32.28
C GLU A 878 16.75 34.09 -31.47
N PRO A 879 17.39 34.50 -30.35
CA PRO A 879 16.96 35.67 -29.59
C PRO A 879 17.17 36.95 -30.39
N ASP A 880 16.39 37.98 -30.06
CA ASP A 880 16.41 39.33 -30.64
C ASP A 880 16.41 39.34 -32.18
N THR A 881 15.65 38.41 -32.77
CA THR A 881 15.56 38.24 -34.22
C THR A 881 14.12 38.44 -34.67
N GLU A 882 13.94 39.10 -35.81
CA GLU A 882 12.62 39.31 -36.42
C GLU A 882 12.21 38.08 -37.25
N TYR A 883 10.95 37.67 -37.09
CA TYR A 883 10.32 36.60 -37.84
C TYR A 883 8.99 37.08 -38.43
N ARG A 884 8.68 36.62 -39.65
CA ARG A 884 7.36 36.81 -40.26
C ARG A 884 6.47 35.61 -39.92
N LEU A 885 5.45 35.86 -39.11
CA LEU A 885 4.41 34.90 -38.79
C LEU A 885 3.21 35.12 -39.72
N SER A 886 2.75 34.09 -40.43
CA SER A 886 1.49 34.15 -41.17
C SER A 886 0.70 32.85 -41.06
N ALA A 887 -0.62 32.95 -41.23
CA ALA A 887 -1.54 31.82 -41.33
C ALA A 887 -2.77 32.22 -42.16
N ASP A 888 -3.36 31.24 -42.84
CA ASP A 888 -4.66 31.38 -43.47
C ASP A 888 -5.75 31.00 -42.46
N LEU A 889 -6.75 31.87 -42.30
CA LEU A 889 -7.77 31.76 -41.27
C LEU A 889 -9.17 31.88 -41.87
N ARG A 890 -10.09 31.04 -41.40
CA ARG A 890 -11.51 31.05 -41.77
C ARG A 890 -12.39 30.85 -40.54
N SER A 891 -13.49 31.60 -40.46
CA SER A 891 -14.49 31.52 -39.40
C SER A 891 -15.90 31.70 -39.98
N GLU A 892 -16.87 30.94 -39.48
CA GLU A 892 -18.27 31.04 -39.94
C GLU A 892 -18.87 32.44 -39.71
N SER A 893 -18.45 33.15 -38.66
CA SER A 893 -18.94 34.50 -38.37
C SER A 893 -18.19 35.61 -39.12
N GLY A 894 -17.16 35.26 -39.90
CA GLY A 894 -16.22 36.22 -40.51
C GLY A 894 -15.36 36.97 -39.48
N ARG A 895 -15.47 36.59 -38.20
CA ARG A 895 -14.77 37.23 -37.09
C ARG A 895 -14.13 36.17 -36.20
N GLY A 896 -13.02 36.54 -35.58
CA GLY A 896 -12.30 35.67 -34.66
C GLY A 896 -10.84 36.08 -34.54
N ALA A 897 -10.14 35.43 -33.63
CA ALA A 897 -8.72 35.61 -33.44
C ALA A 897 -8.08 34.33 -32.92
N ILE A 898 -6.91 34.01 -33.46
CA ILE A 898 -6.03 32.98 -32.93
C ILE A 898 -4.81 33.64 -32.30
N THR A 899 -4.30 33.04 -31.23
CA THR A 899 -3.08 33.49 -30.57
C THR A 899 -2.02 32.43 -30.72
N LEU A 900 -0.84 32.85 -31.20
CA LEU A 900 0.32 32.02 -31.40
C LEU A 900 1.46 32.45 -30.46
N PRO A 901 1.51 31.91 -29.24
CA PRO A 901 2.64 32.14 -28.33
C PRO A 901 3.90 31.44 -28.82
N ILE A 902 5.03 32.15 -28.78
CA ILE A 902 6.36 31.55 -28.86
C ILE A 902 6.98 31.64 -27.46
N CYS A 903 7.12 30.49 -26.80
CA CYS A 903 7.51 30.40 -25.38
C CYS A 903 8.63 29.39 -25.17
N GLU A 904 9.47 29.65 -24.16
CA GLU A 904 10.35 28.62 -23.61
C GLU A 904 9.54 27.65 -22.76
N LYS A 905 9.44 26.41 -23.20
CA LYS A 905 8.50 25.43 -22.65
C LYS A 905 9.09 24.03 -22.76
N SER A 906 9.26 23.34 -21.62
CA SER A 906 9.58 21.91 -21.61
C SER A 906 8.39 21.10 -22.11
N LEU A 907 7.26 21.21 -21.38
CA LEU A 907 6.01 20.56 -21.72
C LEU A 907 4.79 21.45 -21.43
N LEU A 908 4.48 21.73 -20.15
CA LEU A 908 3.29 22.48 -19.72
C LEU A 908 3.57 23.96 -19.41
N TYR A 909 4.58 24.24 -18.59
CA TYR A 909 4.83 25.59 -18.08
C TYR A 909 5.58 26.45 -19.09
N SER A 910 4.98 27.58 -19.43
CA SER A 910 5.53 28.56 -20.36
C SER A 910 6.37 29.62 -19.63
N PHE A 911 7.61 29.81 -20.06
CA PHE A 911 8.52 30.85 -19.61
C PHE A 911 8.83 31.77 -20.78
N ARG A 912 9.13 33.05 -20.49
CA ARG A 912 9.56 34.07 -21.47
C ARG A 912 8.84 33.90 -22.83
N CYS A 913 7.67 34.51 -22.94
CA CYS A 913 6.83 34.35 -24.12
C CYS A 913 6.76 35.63 -24.95
N VAL A 914 6.71 35.48 -26.26
CA VAL A 914 6.23 36.50 -27.19
C VAL A 914 4.87 36.06 -27.70
N TRP A 915 3.84 36.84 -27.38
CA TRP A 915 2.46 36.54 -27.75
C TRP A 915 2.06 37.33 -28.99
N SER A 916 1.63 36.62 -30.03
CA SER A 916 1.17 37.20 -31.28
C SER A 916 -0.27 36.76 -31.55
N THR A 917 -1.16 37.72 -31.79
CA THR A 917 -2.56 37.44 -32.16
C THR A 917 -2.78 37.82 -33.61
N LEU A 918 -3.32 36.89 -34.39
CA LEU A 918 -3.80 37.09 -35.75
C LEU A 918 -5.34 37.20 -35.69
N ARG A 919 -5.89 38.24 -36.30
CA ARG A 919 -7.33 38.50 -36.32
C ARG A 919 -7.90 38.19 -37.70
N ILE A 920 -9.14 37.70 -37.70
CA ILE A 920 -9.93 37.46 -38.89
C ILE A 920 -10.82 38.70 -39.10
N ASP A 921 -10.68 39.31 -40.26
CA ASP A 921 -11.52 40.42 -40.72
C ASP A 921 -11.86 40.17 -42.20
N SER A 922 -12.78 39.23 -42.43
CA SER A 922 -13.16 38.76 -43.77
C SER A 922 -14.67 38.47 -43.85
N GLU A 923 -15.16 38.24 -45.07
CA GLU A 923 -16.55 37.81 -45.26
C GLU A 923 -16.80 36.45 -44.57
N PRO A 924 -18.00 36.23 -43.99
CA PRO A 924 -18.36 34.97 -43.35
C PRO A 924 -18.02 33.73 -44.19
N GLY A 925 -17.27 32.80 -43.61
CA GLY A 925 -16.90 31.54 -44.26
C GLY A 925 -15.79 31.62 -45.32
N THR A 926 -15.13 32.78 -45.50
CA THR A 926 -14.03 32.94 -46.47
C THR A 926 -12.65 32.82 -45.81
N TRP A 927 -11.69 32.24 -46.54
CA TRP A 927 -10.29 32.20 -46.13
C TRP A 927 -9.64 33.58 -46.27
N SER A 928 -8.89 33.98 -45.25
CA SER A 928 -8.15 35.24 -45.22
C SER A 928 -6.74 35.01 -44.70
N ARG A 929 -5.73 35.57 -45.39
CA ARG A 929 -4.35 35.49 -44.94
C ARG A 929 -4.06 36.58 -43.92
N ALA A 930 -3.66 36.19 -42.72
CA ALA A 930 -3.24 37.11 -41.68
C ALA A 930 -1.73 36.99 -41.47
N GLU A 931 -1.04 38.14 -41.38
CA GLU A 931 0.40 38.20 -41.16
C GLU A 931 0.79 39.20 -40.08
N LYS A 932 1.91 38.92 -39.42
CA LYS A 932 2.50 39.80 -38.41
C LYS A 932 4.00 39.58 -38.30
N ILE A 933 4.75 40.67 -38.21
CA ILE A 933 6.17 40.64 -37.87
C ILE A 933 6.30 40.66 -36.35
N LEU A 934 7.12 39.76 -35.81
CA LEU A 934 7.41 39.69 -34.38
C LEU A 934 8.92 39.58 -34.15
N ASN A 935 9.41 40.19 -33.07
CA ASN A 935 10.78 40.03 -32.59
C ASN A 935 10.76 39.11 -31.36
N THR A 936 11.65 38.11 -31.33
CA THR A 936 11.73 37.09 -30.27
C THR A 936 12.31 37.60 -28.95
N LYS A 937 12.83 38.83 -28.89
CA LYS A 937 13.38 39.49 -27.69
C LYS A 937 14.38 38.58 -26.98
N TYR A 938 14.07 38.14 -25.77
CA TYR A 938 14.93 37.27 -24.97
C TYR A 938 14.61 35.78 -25.09
N VAL A 939 13.61 35.39 -25.89
CA VAL A 939 13.20 33.99 -26.02
C VAL A 939 14.27 33.21 -26.77
N GLY A 940 14.68 32.06 -26.23
CA GLY A 940 15.76 31.26 -26.79
C GLY A 940 17.15 31.73 -26.35
N SER A 941 17.26 32.77 -25.50
CA SER A 941 18.55 33.20 -24.97
C SER A 941 19.12 32.17 -24.00
N SER A 942 20.43 31.95 -24.06
CA SER A 942 21.16 31.11 -23.10
C SER A 942 21.10 31.71 -21.69
N LEU A 943 20.98 30.84 -20.67
CA LEU A 943 21.01 31.21 -19.24
C LEU A 943 22.41 31.64 -18.73
N GLY A 944 23.48 31.46 -19.54
CA GLY A 944 24.84 31.86 -19.17
C GLY A 944 25.83 31.80 -20.34
N LYS A 945 27.02 32.40 -20.15
CA LYS A 945 28.08 32.48 -21.18
C LYS A 945 28.91 31.18 -21.32
N THR A 946 28.85 30.27 -20.34
CA THR A 946 29.83 29.17 -20.18
C THR A 946 29.37 27.80 -20.67
N ALA A 947 28.09 27.59 -20.99
CA ALA A 947 27.53 26.26 -21.32
C ALA A 947 26.93 26.13 -22.74
N GLY A 948 27.07 27.14 -23.61
CA GLY A 948 26.69 27.06 -25.02
C GLY A 948 25.21 26.71 -25.27
N GLU A 949 24.93 25.78 -26.18
CA GLU A 949 23.56 25.35 -26.52
C GLU A 949 22.86 24.55 -25.41
N LEU A 950 23.62 23.88 -24.53
CA LEU A 950 23.08 23.07 -23.43
C LEU A 950 22.39 23.91 -22.33
N SER A 951 22.62 25.22 -22.33
CA SER A 951 21.96 26.19 -21.45
C SER A 951 20.82 26.96 -22.12
N ARG A 952 20.38 26.55 -23.32
CA ARG A 952 19.18 27.07 -23.97
C ARG A 952 17.96 26.24 -23.58
N ARG A 953 16.88 26.92 -23.21
CA ARG A 953 15.59 26.28 -22.97
C ARG A 953 14.94 25.92 -24.31
N PRO A 954 14.24 24.76 -24.40
CA PRO A 954 13.47 24.44 -25.59
C PRO A 954 12.39 25.48 -25.83
N VAL A 955 12.22 25.91 -27.09
CA VAL A 955 11.20 26.87 -27.51
C VAL A 955 10.11 26.16 -28.31
N LYS A 956 8.86 26.52 -28.04
CA LYS A 956 7.70 26.02 -28.77
C LYS A 956 6.85 27.18 -29.28
N LEU A 957 6.31 27.02 -30.48
CA LEU A 957 5.21 27.81 -31.02
C LEU A 957 3.92 27.05 -30.73
N GLY A 958 3.01 27.65 -29.97
CA GLY A 958 1.68 27.13 -29.72
C GLY A 958 0.63 27.76 -30.61
N VAL A 959 -0.49 27.09 -30.84
CA VAL A 959 -1.69 27.64 -31.48
C VAL A 959 -2.88 27.48 -30.54
N TYR A 960 -3.54 28.59 -30.22
CA TYR A 960 -4.68 28.63 -29.30
C TYR A 960 -5.81 29.53 -29.83
N ASN A 961 -7.05 29.06 -29.69
CA ASN A 961 -8.26 29.82 -30.02
C ASN A 961 -8.73 30.64 -28.82
N ASN A 962 -8.59 31.96 -28.91
CA ASN A 962 -9.00 32.91 -27.85
C ASN A 962 -10.47 33.40 -28.03
N SER A 963 -11.16 32.94 -29.07
CA SER A 963 -12.51 33.40 -29.41
C SER A 963 -13.56 32.50 -28.76
N GLN A 964 -14.25 32.99 -27.73
CA GLN A 964 -15.32 32.24 -27.10
C GLN A 964 -16.51 32.05 -28.06
N GLY A 965 -16.99 30.82 -28.19
CA GLY A 965 -18.16 30.48 -29.01
C GLY A 965 -17.90 30.40 -30.51
N ASN A 966 -16.69 30.71 -31.00
CA ASN A 966 -16.34 30.64 -32.42
C ASN A 966 -15.38 29.48 -32.69
N VAL A 967 -15.68 28.71 -33.73
CA VAL A 967 -14.77 27.71 -34.30
C VAL A 967 -13.92 28.40 -35.38
N ILE A 968 -12.61 28.14 -35.36
CA ILE A 968 -11.68 28.73 -36.33
C ILE A 968 -10.99 27.62 -37.12
N ASP A 969 -11.06 27.72 -38.43
CA ASP A 969 -10.29 26.91 -39.37
C ASP A 969 -8.97 27.63 -39.67
N ILE A 970 -7.87 26.88 -39.65
CA ILE A 970 -6.49 27.37 -39.72
C ILE A 970 -5.72 26.51 -40.72
N ASP A 971 -5.01 27.15 -41.63
CA ASP A 971 -4.15 26.52 -42.62
C ASP A 971 -2.87 27.33 -42.88
N ASN A 972 -1.88 26.72 -43.53
CA ASN A 972 -0.63 27.32 -43.99
C ASN A 972 0.10 28.19 -42.94
N ILE A 973 0.24 27.67 -41.71
CA ILE A 973 0.98 28.37 -40.66
C ILE A 973 2.46 28.38 -41.03
N SER A 974 3.06 29.57 -41.11
CA SER A 974 4.47 29.75 -41.43
C SER A 974 5.15 30.70 -40.46
N LEU A 975 6.36 30.33 -40.02
CA LEU A 975 7.26 31.18 -39.23
C LEU A 975 8.56 31.30 -40.00
N ILE A 976 8.73 32.41 -40.71
CA ILE A 976 9.83 32.62 -41.66
C ILE A 976 10.90 33.50 -41.03
N ASP A 977 12.16 33.06 -41.11
CA ASP A 977 13.34 33.81 -40.66
C ASP A 977 13.81 34.86 -41.68
N SER A 978 14.88 35.59 -41.35
CA SER A 978 15.46 36.61 -42.25
C SER A 978 16.11 36.03 -43.51
N ASN A 979 16.30 34.71 -43.59
CA ASN A 979 16.85 33.99 -44.75
C ASN A 979 15.73 33.31 -45.58
N ASP A 980 14.48 33.72 -45.40
CA ASP A 980 13.28 33.15 -46.03
C ASP A 980 13.08 31.65 -45.75
N LYS A 981 13.65 31.13 -44.65
CA LYS A 981 13.46 29.73 -44.23
C LYS A 981 12.26 29.62 -43.29
N ASN A 982 11.29 28.78 -43.65
CA ASN A 982 10.21 28.40 -42.74
C ASN A 982 10.73 27.44 -41.66
N LEU A 983 10.48 27.77 -40.39
CA LEU A 983 10.90 26.99 -39.24
C LEU A 983 9.86 25.95 -38.79
N LEU A 984 8.65 26.00 -39.34
CA LEU A 984 7.59 25.03 -39.06
C LEU A 984 7.61 23.87 -40.06
N SER A 985 7.34 22.67 -39.56
CA SER A 985 7.05 21.47 -40.34
C SER A 985 5.54 21.20 -40.30
N ASN A 986 4.96 20.70 -41.40
CA ASN A 986 3.53 20.36 -41.49
C ASN A 986 2.61 21.52 -41.05
N GLY A 987 2.89 22.75 -41.51
CA GLY A 987 2.07 23.93 -41.23
C GLY A 987 0.80 24.03 -42.07
N ASP A 988 0.74 23.25 -43.14
CA ASP A 988 -0.38 23.02 -44.08
C ASP A 988 -1.26 21.82 -43.67
N PHE A 989 -0.90 21.12 -42.59
CA PHE A 989 -1.63 19.96 -42.06
C PHE A 989 -1.86 18.81 -43.06
N SER A 990 -1.07 18.74 -44.13
CA SER A 990 -1.17 17.69 -45.14
C SER A 990 -0.84 16.31 -44.57
N GLU A 991 0.05 16.24 -43.57
CA GLU A 991 0.40 15.04 -42.80
C GLU A 991 -0.47 14.85 -41.55
N GLY A 992 -1.58 15.57 -41.44
CA GLY A 992 -2.47 15.53 -40.27
C GLY A 992 -1.84 16.25 -39.08
N THR A 993 -1.73 15.58 -37.92
CA THR A 993 -1.19 16.17 -36.69
C THR A 993 0.28 15.82 -36.43
N ASP A 994 1.00 15.25 -37.39
CA ASP A 994 2.43 14.99 -37.21
C ASP A 994 3.17 16.31 -36.89
N TYR A 995 4.16 16.23 -36.00
CA TYR A 995 4.91 17.33 -35.36
C TYR A 995 4.13 18.22 -34.38
N TRP A 996 2.80 18.21 -34.42
CA TRP A 996 1.95 19.00 -33.52
C TRP A 996 1.56 18.18 -32.29
N PHE A 997 1.88 18.68 -31.10
CA PHE A 997 1.55 18.00 -29.84
C PHE A 997 0.75 18.91 -28.92
N PHE A 998 -0.41 18.44 -28.47
CA PHE A 998 -1.32 19.29 -27.70
C PHE A 998 -0.98 19.31 -26.20
N THR A 999 -1.29 20.43 -25.54
CA THR A 999 -1.28 20.58 -24.08
C THR A 999 -2.56 21.28 -23.64
N ILE A 1000 -2.99 21.05 -22.41
CA ILE A 1000 -4.20 21.66 -21.84
C ILE A 1000 -3.95 22.20 -20.44
N ASP A 1001 -4.70 23.24 -20.08
CA ASP A 1001 -4.62 23.83 -18.73
C ASP A 1001 -5.57 23.12 -17.74
N ASN A 1002 -6.73 22.63 -18.20
CA ASN A 1002 -7.72 21.95 -17.36
C ASN A 1002 -7.60 20.41 -17.40
N HIS A 1003 -6.74 19.87 -16.54
CA HIS A 1003 -6.46 18.44 -16.44
C HIS A 1003 -7.66 17.54 -16.07
N GLN A 1004 -8.68 18.06 -15.39
CA GLN A 1004 -9.82 17.26 -14.91
C GLN A 1004 -10.65 16.66 -16.05
N ALA A 1005 -10.64 17.28 -17.24
CA ALA A 1005 -11.38 16.76 -18.39
C ALA A 1005 -10.79 15.47 -18.97
N LEU A 1006 -9.51 15.19 -18.69
CA LEU A 1006 -8.78 14.07 -19.30
C LEU A 1006 -8.25 13.05 -18.28
N ASN A 1007 -8.17 13.40 -17.00
CA ASN A 1007 -7.63 12.53 -15.94
C ASN A 1007 -8.63 12.29 -14.80
N ILE A 1008 -8.68 11.04 -14.33
CA ILE A 1008 -9.53 10.65 -13.19
C ILE A 1008 -8.90 11.03 -11.84
N ASP A 1009 -7.56 11.09 -11.79
CA ASP A 1009 -6.78 11.47 -10.59
C ASP A 1009 -7.03 10.60 -9.34
N ASN A 1010 -7.53 9.38 -9.55
CA ASN A 1010 -7.62 8.32 -8.54
C ASN A 1010 -7.64 6.95 -9.22
N PHE A 1011 -6.68 6.11 -8.87
CA PHE A 1011 -6.49 4.80 -9.47
C PHE A 1011 -7.65 3.83 -9.22
N TRP A 1012 -8.25 3.88 -8.03
CA TRP A 1012 -9.33 2.96 -7.66
C TRP A 1012 -10.64 3.35 -8.35
N VAL A 1013 -10.92 4.65 -8.43
CA VAL A 1013 -12.03 5.18 -9.24
C VAL A 1013 -11.81 4.85 -10.70
N HIS A 1014 -10.58 5.00 -11.21
CA HIS A 1014 -10.22 4.64 -12.57
C HIS A 1014 -10.44 3.15 -12.86
N LEU A 1015 -10.00 2.23 -11.99
CA LEU A 1015 -10.24 0.79 -12.16
C LEU A 1015 -11.73 0.46 -12.15
N LEU A 1016 -12.51 1.09 -11.26
CA LEU A 1016 -13.96 0.85 -11.17
C LEU A 1016 -14.70 1.43 -12.38
N PHE A 1017 -14.28 2.59 -12.88
CA PHE A 1017 -14.83 3.22 -14.08
C PHE A 1017 -14.55 2.38 -15.32
N ASP A 1018 -13.28 1.98 -15.53
CA ASP A 1018 -12.87 1.26 -16.73
C ASP A 1018 -13.26 -0.22 -16.71
N LEU A 1019 -13.06 -0.92 -15.58
CA LEU A 1019 -13.18 -2.38 -15.50
C LEU A 1019 -14.36 -2.90 -14.65
N GLY A 1020 -15.11 -2.01 -14.00
CA GLY A 1020 -16.23 -2.36 -13.13
C GLY A 1020 -15.83 -3.14 -11.88
N TRP A 1021 -16.82 -3.67 -11.17
CA TRP A 1021 -16.60 -4.42 -9.92
C TRP A 1021 -15.82 -5.71 -10.14
N PHE A 1022 -16.02 -6.42 -11.26
CA PHE A 1022 -15.29 -7.67 -11.53
C PHE A 1022 -13.81 -7.42 -11.78
N GLY A 1023 -13.46 -6.41 -12.59
CA GLY A 1023 -12.06 -6.09 -12.84
C GLY A 1023 -11.35 -5.58 -11.61
N THR A 1024 -12.01 -4.70 -10.85
CA THR A 1024 -11.48 -4.16 -9.58
C THR A 1024 -11.22 -5.29 -8.57
N THR A 1025 -12.18 -6.20 -8.40
CA THR A 1025 -12.05 -7.35 -7.49
C THR A 1025 -10.95 -8.31 -7.94
N ALA A 1026 -10.89 -8.64 -9.25
CA ALA A 1026 -9.85 -9.50 -9.79
C ALA A 1026 -8.45 -8.91 -9.61
N PHE A 1027 -8.31 -7.59 -9.78
CA PHE A 1027 -7.07 -6.87 -9.55
C PHE A 1027 -6.65 -6.89 -8.07
N ILE A 1028 -7.58 -6.63 -7.14
CA ILE A 1028 -7.31 -6.71 -5.69
C ILE A 1028 -6.86 -8.12 -5.30
N ILE A 1029 -7.54 -9.16 -5.78
CA ILE A 1029 -7.16 -10.56 -5.54
C ILE A 1029 -5.74 -10.83 -6.06
N LEU A 1030 -5.41 -10.34 -7.26
CA LEU A 1030 -4.07 -10.47 -7.83
C LEU A 1030 -3.02 -9.80 -6.94
N LEU A 1031 -3.26 -8.58 -6.46
CA LEU A 1031 -2.34 -7.86 -5.57
C LEU A 1031 -2.16 -8.58 -4.23
N ILE A 1032 -3.25 -9.01 -3.59
CA ILE A 1032 -3.19 -9.77 -2.33
C ILE A 1032 -2.34 -11.02 -2.52
N TYR A 1033 -2.55 -11.74 -3.63
CA TYR A 1033 -1.81 -12.94 -3.95
C TYR A 1033 -0.31 -12.66 -4.21
N VAL A 1034 0.01 -11.57 -4.90
CA VAL A 1034 1.40 -11.11 -5.11
C VAL A 1034 2.07 -10.80 -3.77
N CYS A 1035 1.42 -10.04 -2.89
CA CYS A 1035 1.92 -9.69 -1.56
C CYS A 1035 2.15 -10.96 -0.72
N TYR A 1036 1.16 -11.86 -0.66
CA TYR A 1036 1.29 -13.14 0.03
C TYR A 1036 2.51 -13.93 -0.46
N ARG A 1037 2.74 -13.98 -1.78
CA ARG A 1037 3.88 -14.68 -2.35
C ARG A 1037 5.22 -14.00 -2.06
N GLN A 1038 5.29 -12.68 -2.07
CA GLN A 1038 6.51 -11.97 -1.70
C GLN A 1038 6.84 -12.15 -0.23
N LEU A 1039 5.86 -12.08 0.68
CA LEU A 1039 6.05 -12.38 2.09
C LEU A 1039 6.56 -13.82 2.31
N LYS A 1040 6.05 -14.77 1.52
CA LYS A 1040 6.57 -16.16 1.53
C LYS A 1040 7.98 -16.27 0.94
N ALA A 1041 8.36 -15.46 -0.04
CA ALA A 1041 9.71 -15.42 -0.58
C ALA A 1041 10.71 -14.77 0.40
N LEU A 1042 10.28 -13.71 1.10
CA LEU A 1042 11.03 -13.06 2.18
C LEU A 1042 11.36 -14.03 3.32
N SER A 1043 10.39 -14.85 3.76
CA SER A 1043 10.64 -15.87 4.79
C SER A 1043 11.63 -16.97 4.35
N LYS A 1044 11.95 -17.05 3.05
CA LYS A 1044 12.99 -17.93 2.48
C LYS A 1044 14.32 -17.21 2.25
N GLY A 1045 14.44 -15.94 2.61
CA GLY A 1045 15.65 -15.11 2.46
C GLY A 1045 15.84 -14.50 1.07
N ASP A 1046 14.81 -14.38 0.23
CA ASP A 1046 14.92 -13.73 -1.09
C ASP A 1046 14.87 -12.20 -0.93
N TYR A 1047 16.04 -11.54 -0.93
CA TYR A 1047 16.14 -10.09 -0.82
C TYR A 1047 15.49 -9.33 -1.98
N TYR A 1048 15.36 -9.93 -3.17
CA TYR A 1048 14.71 -9.28 -4.30
C TYR A 1048 13.20 -9.09 -4.05
N ALA A 1049 12.59 -9.95 -3.23
CA ALA A 1049 11.19 -9.79 -2.83
C ALA A 1049 10.92 -8.51 -2.03
N ALA A 1050 11.92 -8.00 -1.29
CA ALA A 1050 11.80 -6.74 -0.56
C ALA A 1050 11.68 -5.54 -1.52
N ILE A 1051 12.44 -5.56 -2.61
CA ILE A 1051 12.42 -4.54 -3.67
C ILE A 1051 11.04 -4.55 -4.35
N LEU A 1052 10.55 -5.72 -4.73
CA LEU A 1052 9.25 -5.85 -5.42
C LEU A 1052 8.08 -5.45 -4.52
N LEU A 1053 8.07 -5.89 -3.25
CA LEU A 1053 7.01 -5.53 -2.32
C LEU A 1053 6.97 -4.03 -2.05
N SER A 1054 8.14 -3.41 -1.82
CA SER A 1054 8.26 -1.96 -1.67
C SER A 1054 7.75 -1.19 -2.89
N SER A 1055 8.12 -1.62 -4.10
CA SER A 1055 7.71 -0.97 -5.35
C SER A 1055 6.19 -1.03 -5.55
N ILE A 1056 5.58 -2.19 -5.31
CA ILE A 1056 4.12 -2.39 -5.45
C ILE A 1056 3.37 -1.59 -4.38
N SER A 1057 3.81 -1.62 -3.12
CA SER A 1057 3.19 -0.87 -2.03
C SER A 1057 3.21 0.64 -2.29
N GLY A 1058 4.36 1.18 -2.72
CA GLY A 1058 4.47 2.59 -3.08
C GLY A 1058 3.53 2.98 -4.23
N PHE A 1059 3.51 2.19 -5.31
CA PHE A 1059 2.64 2.46 -6.46
C PHE A 1059 1.15 2.49 -6.07
N VAL A 1060 0.72 1.56 -5.21
CA VAL A 1060 -0.65 1.52 -4.70
C VAL A 1060 -1.00 2.78 -3.91
N VAL A 1061 -0.06 3.30 -3.10
CA VAL A 1061 -0.26 4.54 -2.34
C VAL A 1061 -0.29 5.76 -3.26
N VAL A 1062 0.57 5.86 -4.28
CA VAL A 1062 0.47 6.94 -5.28
C VAL A 1062 -0.89 6.92 -5.98
N GLY A 1063 -1.44 5.72 -6.22
CA GLY A 1063 -2.74 5.53 -6.84
C GLY A 1063 -3.93 6.12 -6.07
N THR A 1064 -3.80 6.48 -4.79
CA THR A 1064 -4.92 7.09 -4.06
C THR A 1064 -5.20 8.53 -4.49
N VAL A 1065 -4.24 9.20 -5.13
CA VAL A 1065 -4.34 10.61 -5.55
C VAL A 1065 -3.93 10.84 -7.01
N GLY A 1066 -3.77 9.75 -7.77
CA GLY A 1066 -3.44 9.80 -9.19
C GLY A 1066 -3.89 8.53 -9.94
N SER A 1067 -3.96 8.62 -11.27
CA SER A 1067 -4.45 7.59 -12.19
C SER A 1067 -3.32 7.03 -13.08
N PRO A 1068 -2.31 6.35 -12.53
CA PRO A 1068 -1.08 6.01 -13.27
C PRO A 1068 -1.28 5.08 -14.48
N PHE A 1069 -2.38 4.33 -14.55
CA PHE A 1069 -2.67 3.43 -15.68
C PHE A 1069 -3.13 4.16 -16.95
N GLU A 1070 -3.43 5.46 -16.89
CA GLU A 1070 -3.64 6.29 -18.10
C GLU A 1070 -2.36 6.39 -18.94
N ALA A 1071 -1.19 6.19 -18.32
CA ALA A 1071 0.11 6.09 -18.98
C ALA A 1071 0.45 4.60 -19.27
N PRO A 1072 0.43 4.14 -20.54
CA PRO A 1072 0.61 2.73 -20.89
C PRO A 1072 1.97 2.16 -20.49
N ARG A 1073 2.99 3.00 -20.44
CA ARG A 1073 4.35 2.62 -20.03
C ARG A 1073 4.40 2.23 -18.55
N LEU A 1074 3.63 2.92 -17.70
CA LEU A 1074 3.56 2.61 -16.28
C LEU A 1074 2.80 1.32 -16.02
N SER A 1075 1.67 1.09 -16.73
CA SER A 1075 0.94 -0.16 -16.61
C SER A 1075 1.80 -1.35 -17.10
N LEU A 1076 2.54 -1.20 -18.20
CA LEU A 1076 3.51 -2.21 -18.65
C LEU A 1076 4.55 -2.53 -17.56
N LEU A 1077 5.25 -1.51 -17.04
CA LEU A 1077 6.31 -1.72 -16.03
C LEU A 1077 5.75 -2.36 -14.76
N PHE A 1078 4.57 -1.91 -14.31
CA PHE A 1078 3.87 -2.47 -13.17
C PHE A 1078 3.56 -3.96 -13.37
N PHE A 1079 2.98 -4.35 -14.51
CA PHE A 1079 2.65 -5.76 -14.77
C PHE A 1079 3.90 -6.62 -14.95
N LEU A 1080 4.99 -6.10 -15.52
CA LEU A 1080 6.28 -6.81 -15.53
C LEU A 1080 6.77 -7.10 -14.10
N ILE A 1081 6.73 -6.12 -13.21
CA ILE A 1081 7.07 -6.28 -11.77
C ILE A 1081 6.16 -7.34 -11.12
N VAL A 1082 4.85 -7.30 -11.39
CA VAL A 1082 3.89 -8.31 -10.91
C VAL A 1082 4.25 -9.72 -11.43
N PHE A 1083 4.59 -9.88 -12.70
CA PHE A 1083 5.00 -11.17 -13.25
C PHE A 1083 6.30 -11.70 -12.63
N PHE A 1084 7.28 -10.82 -12.38
CA PHE A 1084 8.47 -11.16 -11.62
C PHE A 1084 8.14 -11.62 -10.21
N ALA A 1085 7.23 -10.93 -9.53
CA ALA A 1085 6.76 -11.29 -8.19
C ALA A 1085 6.04 -12.66 -8.18
N LEU A 1086 5.30 -12.98 -9.24
CA LEU A 1086 4.60 -14.27 -9.39
C LEU A 1086 5.51 -15.42 -9.87
N SER A 1087 6.78 -15.17 -10.21
CA SER A 1087 7.70 -16.23 -10.63
C SER A 1087 8.25 -17.08 -9.46
N GLU A 1088 8.39 -18.40 -9.62
CA GLU A 1088 8.98 -19.29 -8.59
C GLU A 1088 10.50 -19.43 -8.77
N ASN A 1089 11.26 -19.14 -7.71
CA ASN A 1089 12.66 -19.52 -7.56
C ASN A 1089 12.78 -20.96 -7.01
N LYS A 1090 12.37 -21.99 -7.77
CA LYS A 1090 12.77 -23.38 -7.42
C LYS A 1090 14.13 -23.67 -8.03
N LYS A 1091 15.18 -23.89 -7.22
CA LYS A 1091 16.48 -24.40 -7.72
C LYS A 1091 16.20 -25.61 -8.63
N LEU A 1092 16.86 -25.67 -9.79
CA LEU A 1092 16.77 -26.81 -10.69
C LEU A 1092 17.09 -28.08 -9.89
N PRO A 1093 16.26 -29.13 -9.93
CA PRO A 1093 16.68 -30.43 -9.42
C PRO A 1093 17.85 -30.88 -10.29
N LEU A 1094 19.03 -31.02 -9.68
CA LEU A 1094 20.14 -31.72 -10.32
C LEU A 1094 19.62 -33.10 -10.73
N ARG A 1095 19.60 -33.37 -12.03
CA ARG A 1095 19.14 -34.64 -12.60
C ARG A 1095 20.03 -35.73 -12.00
N LYS A 1096 19.47 -36.57 -11.11
CA LYS A 1096 20.18 -37.76 -10.59
C LYS A 1096 20.70 -38.55 -11.79
N ARG A 1097 22.02 -38.77 -11.85
CA ARG A 1097 22.63 -39.73 -12.79
C ARG A 1097 21.95 -41.09 -12.56
N THR A 1098 21.37 -41.66 -13.60
CA THR A 1098 21.07 -43.09 -13.67
C THR A 1098 22.39 -43.85 -13.51
N PRO A 1099 22.46 -44.89 -12.66
CA PRO A 1099 23.64 -45.73 -12.59
C PRO A 1099 23.81 -46.46 -13.94
N GLU A 1100 25.00 -46.36 -14.51
CA GLU A 1100 25.41 -47.16 -15.66
C GLU A 1100 25.32 -48.65 -15.29
N PHE A 1101 24.75 -49.42 -16.21
CA PHE A 1101 24.73 -50.87 -16.20
C PHE A 1101 26.18 -51.40 -16.10
N GLN A 1102 26.46 -52.18 -15.05
CA GLN A 1102 27.61 -53.08 -15.03
C GLN A 1102 27.48 -54.10 -16.17
N GLN A 1103 28.41 -54.04 -17.12
CA GLN A 1103 28.69 -55.18 -18.00
C GLN A 1103 29.34 -56.29 -17.17
N SER A 1104 28.73 -57.46 -17.18
CA SER A 1104 29.34 -58.74 -16.78
C SER A 1104 30.40 -59.16 -17.82
N PRO A 1105 31.49 -59.83 -17.41
CA PRO A 1105 32.54 -60.25 -18.34
C PRO A 1105 32.15 -61.56 -19.04
N ILE A 1106 31.98 -61.52 -20.36
CA ILE A 1106 32.37 -62.58 -21.31
C ILE A 1106 32.88 -61.89 -22.59
#